data_AF-A0A8S3RF63-F1
#
_entry.id   AF-A0A8S3RF63-F1
#
_cell.length_a   1.000
_cell.length_b   1.000
_cell.length_c   1.000
_cell.angle_alpha   90.00
_cell.angle_beta   90.00
_cell.angle_gamma   90.00
#
_symmetry.space_group_name_H-M   'P 1'
#
loop_
_entity.id
_entity.type
_entity.pdbx_description
1 polymer ?
#
loop_
_entity_poly.entity_id
_entity_poly.type
_entity_poly.pdbx_seq_one_letter_code
_entity_poly.pdbx_strand_id
1 'polypeptide(L)'
;MSILGEHPQKITEKSLSYLLSLTRLDIEGSSMTRLAALSVIHQLITIDPTGDVRTLFLTNGILEQVLMEFDFGFESEENSTFLEVSLNILWNLSKLAICPVQPLISEVVFRRLMLLFDSTSSFYTFSSQFTSTVKSLCENKHLVGHVSPCTISVRVKEDITKATRGMLRTVSNFPTEVHVCTLYDTNDPDNEIDLTAHLVSNKLAWPLDTKSKPNQQKEDESENAWKDVIVTEVISGPYFWAHIGIETIENMRKIQNLLLLEYSSGRLHQMSCVKGDLIVVAKERDGEVFLFRAEVLSRKPQEVRVWALDYGFVVDVAVDNVMNVYGTPNNLNLPPQIKLCSIQGVQAQPRDSLMVKLSGAILCNLTQKSIPAGDVILKLDGFETLQKFIEISPDQDTNTEVLKLITNLSYGERKRRKWLETDMIPVLLGKTMDQTNKLTLQNILYCLTNLIIRCDEARAKFYHSQGIDTILTVLITSQRNSSVSRAAIHLLKEKKSNHMKSEMDKLLQEMSDVRLKRGEIQYAIPEDRLSHNFSHDSREAIRPELADIGQHPPTKQQLLDMIEGRQSSDLDPVPINACAKTFDNKKYFIKDQIVDIQTDSLHELRPNKTLSTVSASLISTHVCGMLNNRKGGEIIFGLSTISKAEGLKASRDDRDEFRLGVDRMMTDKLSPPALHSLFDMEYHQVVEDNEDSERLIPIPDLYIIVIRIKPSKGSLYTMKRDNTSYIRFGSTTALLSMQDLRNLVILEEEDRYRSQIIELRHKLQEH
;
A
#
# COMPACT_ATOMS: atom_id res chain seq x y z
N MET A 1 -19.96 -26.23 14.03
CA MET A 1 -20.15 -25.70 12.66
C MET A 1 -21.62 -25.52 12.36
N SER A 2 -22.45 -26.58 12.32
CA SER A 2 -23.90 -26.48 12.08
C SER A 2 -24.62 -25.47 12.99
N ILE A 3 -24.31 -25.48 14.29
CA ILE A 3 -24.91 -24.56 15.29
C ILE A 3 -24.45 -23.10 15.12
N LEU A 4 -23.24 -22.89 14.58
CA LEU A 4 -22.63 -21.55 14.47
C LEU A 4 -23.08 -20.81 13.20
N GLY A 5 -23.49 -21.53 12.16
CA GLY A 5 -23.97 -20.92 10.90
C GLY A 5 -25.31 -20.20 11.03
N GLU A 6 -26.18 -20.63 11.96
CA GLU A 6 -27.52 -20.04 12.11
C GLU A 6 -27.56 -18.84 13.07
N HIS A 7 -26.62 -18.75 14.02
CA HIS A 7 -26.64 -17.74 15.07
C HIS A 7 -25.22 -17.28 15.47
N PRO A 8 -24.52 -16.49 14.64
CA PRO A 8 -23.18 -15.97 14.96
C PRO A 8 -23.15 -15.12 16.24
N GLN A 9 -24.28 -14.52 16.63
CA GLN A 9 -24.44 -13.75 17.87
C GLN A 9 -24.34 -14.59 19.16
N LYS A 10 -24.33 -15.93 19.07
CA LYS A 10 -24.23 -16.82 20.25
C LYS A 10 -22.80 -17.25 20.59
N ILE A 11 -21.78 -16.73 19.90
CA ILE A 11 -20.38 -17.04 20.24
C ILE A 11 -20.07 -16.44 21.60
N THR A 12 -19.91 -17.30 22.60
CA THR A 12 -19.51 -16.88 23.95
C THR A 12 -18.02 -16.54 23.98
N GLU A 13 -17.63 -15.64 24.87
CA GLU A 13 -16.22 -15.32 25.15
C GLU A 13 -15.40 -16.58 25.48
N LYS A 14 -16.01 -17.57 26.14
CA LYS A 14 -15.39 -18.89 26.41
C LYS A 14 -15.08 -19.67 25.14
N SER A 15 -16.00 -19.68 24.16
CA SER A 15 -15.79 -20.33 22.87
C SER A 15 -14.63 -19.69 22.10
N LEU A 16 -14.54 -18.36 22.16
CA LEU A 16 -13.47 -17.59 21.53
C LEU A 16 -12.12 -17.84 22.20
N SER A 17 -12.08 -17.79 23.54
CA SER A 17 -10.89 -18.11 24.33
C SER A 17 -10.40 -19.54 24.05
N TYR A 18 -11.30 -20.50 23.93
CA TYR A 18 -10.95 -21.88 23.56
C TYR A 18 -10.34 -21.96 22.16
N LEU A 19 -10.95 -21.34 21.14
CA LEU A 19 -10.38 -21.33 19.78
C LEU A 19 -8.99 -20.67 19.74
N LEU A 20 -8.80 -19.56 20.44
CA LEU A 20 -7.50 -18.89 20.58
C LEU A 20 -6.48 -19.74 21.33
N SER A 21 -6.91 -20.56 22.30
CA SER A 21 -6.02 -21.48 23.00
C SER A 21 -5.53 -22.60 22.08
N LEU A 22 -6.38 -23.06 21.14
CA LEU A 22 -6.01 -24.07 20.15
C LEU A 22 -4.98 -23.54 19.14
N THR A 23 -5.04 -22.26 18.77
CA THR A 23 -4.01 -21.66 17.89
C THR A 23 -2.67 -21.47 18.60
N ARG A 24 -2.63 -21.52 19.94
CA ARG A 24 -1.41 -21.35 20.75
C ARG A 24 -0.70 -22.66 21.11
N LEU A 25 -1.17 -23.80 20.61
CA LEU A 25 -0.60 -25.11 20.97
C LEU A 25 0.80 -25.28 20.38
N ASP A 26 1.82 -25.29 21.24
CA ASP A 26 3.24 -25.45 20.88
C ASP A 26 3.71 -26.92 20.91
N ILE A 27 2.79 -27.87 20.68
CA ILE A 27 3.10 -29.30 20.72
C ILE A 27 3.56 -29.74 19.32
N GLU A 28 4.69 -30.45 19.22
CA GLU A 28 5.13 -31.08 17.96
C GLU A 28 3.98 -31.93 17.38
N GLY A 29 3.59 -31.65 16.12
CA GLY A 29 2.42 -32.28 15.46
C GLY A 29 1.09 -31.52 15.60
N SER A 30 1.03 -30.38 16.29
CA SER A 30 -0.18 -29.56 16.44
C SER A 30 -0.52 -28.68 15.22
N SER A 31 0.32 -28.66 14.18
CA SER A 31 0.16 -27.75 13.03
C SER A 31 -1.23 -27.88 12.40
N MET A 32 -1.72 -29.11 12.18
CA MET A 32 -3.06 -29.34 11.65
C MET A 32 -4.18 -28.87 12.58
N THR A 33 -3.99 -28.96 13.91
CA THR A 33 -4.94 -28.43 14.89
C THR A 33 -4.97 -26.90 14.86
N ARG A 34 -3.81 -26.24 14.74
CA ARG A 34 -3.72 -24.78 14.60
C ARG A 34 -4.36 -24.30 13.30
N LEU A 35 -4.07 -24.98 12.18
CA LEU A 35 -4.70 -24.69 10.89
C LEU A 35 -6.22 -24.87 10.93
N ALA A 36 -6.70 -25.94 11.56
CA ALA A 36 -8.13 -26.18 11.72
C ALA A 36 -8.79 -25.09 12.58
N ALA A 37 -8.15 -24.69 13.69
CA ALA A 37 -8.63 -23.61 14.54
C ALA A 37 -8.69 -22.28 13.79
N LEU A 38 -7.62 -21.90 13.06
CA LEU A 38 -7.61 -20.71 12.22
C LEU A 38 -8.65 -20.77 11.10
N SER A 39 -8.86 -21.92 10.49
CA SER A 39 -9.89 -22.10 9.45
C SER A 39 -11.29 -21.88 10.00
N VAL A 40 -11.57 -22.36 11.22
CA VAL A 40 -12.84 -22.08 11.91
C VAL A 40 -12.97 -20.59 12.23
N ILE A 41 -11.91 -19.95 12.72
CA ILE A 41 -11.88 -18.50 13.01
C ILE A 41 -12.15 -17.70 11.73
N HIS A 42 -11.51 -18.05 10.62
CA HIS A 42 -11.73 -17.44 9.31
C HIS A 42 -13.21 -17.53 8.91
N GLN A 43 -13.83 -18.71 9.03
CA GLN A 43 -15.26 -18.86 8.68
C GLN A 43 -16.16 -18.00 9.57
N LEU A 44 -15.92 -17.98 10.88
CA LEU A 44 -16.68 -17.16 11.83
C LEU A 44 -16.58 -15.66 11.52
N ILE A 45 -15.38 -15.20 11.17
CA ILE A 45 -15.11 -13.81 10.77
C ILE A 45 -15.77 -13.45 9.42
N THR A 46 -15.84 -14.40 8.49
CA THR A 46 -16.43 -14.18 7.16
C THR A 46 -17.96 -14.03 7.22
N ILE A 47 -18.62 -14.74 8.14
CA ILE A 47 -20.09 -14.67 8.34
C ILE A 47 -20.53 -13.58 9.33
N ASP A 48 -19.65 -12.63 9.69
CA ASP A 48 -19.90 -11.58 10.69
C ASP A 48 -20.30 -10.25 10.03
N PRO A 49 -21.61 -10.01 9.76
CA PRO A 49 -22.06 -8.80 9.08
C PRO A 49 -21.89 -7.55 9.93
N THR A 50 -22.02 -7.64 11.26
CA THR A 50 -21.96 -6.48 12.16
C THR A 50 -20.52 -6.05 12.44
N GLY A 51 -19.57 -6.97 12.37
CA GLY A 51 -18.17 -6.70 12.72
C GLY A 51 -17.86 -6.92 14.20
N ASP A 52 -18.83 -7.38 14.99
CA ASP A 52 -18.67 -7.57 16.43
C ASP A 52 -17.73 -8.76 16.71
N VAL A 53 -17.89 -9.86 15.98
CA VAL A 53 -17.05 -11.06 16.13
C VAL A 53 -15.61 -10.74 15.71
N ARG A 54 -15.44 -10.01 14.61
CA ARG A 54 -14.13 -9.52 14.14
C ARG A 54 -13.45 -8.61 15.18
N THR A 55 -14.20 -7.67 15.76
CA THR A 55 -13.70 -6.78 16.81
C THR A 55 -13.32 -7.55 18.06
N LEU A 56 -14.11 -8.56 18.44
CA LEU A 56 -13.84 -9.41 19.59
C LEU A 56 -12.56 -10.24 19.40
N PHE A 57 -12.35 -10.87 18.24
CA PHE A 57 -11.10 -11.58 17.97
C PHE A 57 -9.89 -10.65 18.02
N LEU A 58 -9.99 -9.44 17.44
CA LEU A 58 -8.90 -8.48 17.40
C LEU A 58 -8.52 -7.97 18.79
N THR A 59 -9.51 -7.71 19.65
CA THR A 59 -9.29 -7.28 21.04
C THR A 59 -8.76 -8.40 21.95
N ASN A 60 -8.92 -9.67 21.56
CA ASN A 60 -8.46 -10.84 22.31
C ASN A 60 -7.11 -11.40 21.82
N GLY A 61 -6.35 -10.66 21.01
CA GLY A 61 -4.99 -11.06 20.61
C GLY A 61 -4.94 -12.20 19.58
N ILE A 62 -5.87 -12.20 18.61
CA ILE A 62 -5.77 -13.08 17.42
C ILE A 62 -4.56 -12.72 16.54
N LEU A 63 -4.15 -11.44 16.56
CA LEU A 63 -3.19 -10.91 15.60
C LEU A 63 -1.82 -11.58 15.74
N GLU A 64 -1.32 -11.78 16.96
CA GLU A 64 -0.03 -12.46 17.17
C GLU A 64 -0.04 -13.87 16.60
N GLN A 65 -1.17 -14.58 16.73
CA GLN A 65 -1.31 -15.96 16.24
C GLN A 65 -1.35 -16.00 14.71
N VAL A 66 -2.11 -15.09 14.10
CA VAL A 66 -2.19 -14.98 12.64
C VAL A 66 -0.84 -14.61 12.03
N LEU A 67 -0.05 -13.74 12.67
CA LEU A 67 1.27 -13.36 12.15
C LEU A 67 2.31 -14.47 12.32
N MET A 68 2.24 -15.26 13.39
CA MET A 68 3.08 -16.44 13.56
C MET A 68 2.82 -17.49 12.48
N GLU A 69 1.55 -17.75 12.18
CA GLU A 69 1.17 -18.71 11.13
C GLU A 69 1.40 -18.16 9.72
N PHE A 70 1.32 -16.84 9.54
CA PHE A 70 1.80 -16.17 8.33
C PHE A 70 3.28 -16.50 8.09
N ASP A 71 4.15 -16.32 9.10
CA ASP A 71 5.58 -16.56 8.97
C ASP A 71 5.87 -18.04 8.68
N PHE A 72 5.18 -18.96 9.38
CA PHE A 72 5.28 -20.41 9.14
C PHE A 72 4.88 -20.80 7.71
N GLY A 73 3.82 -20.20 7.18
CA GLY A 73 3.37 -20.41 5.80
C GLY A 73 4.25 -19.72 4.75
N PHE A 74 4.93 -18.64 5.10
CA PHE A 74 5.81 -17.90 4.20
C PHE A 74 7.12 -18.67 3.92
N GLU A 75 7.65 -19.39 4.91
CA GLU A 75 8.94 -20.09 4.80
C GLU A 75 8.94 -21.23 3.77
N SER A 76 7.87 -22.05 3.73
CA SER A 76 7.80 -23.27 2.91
C SER A 76 6.54 -23.33 2.03
N GLU A 77 6.69 -23.88 0.82
CA GLU A 77 5.58 -24.12 -0.11
C GLU A 77 4.56 -25.13 0.45
N GLU A 78 5.05 -26.14 1.19
CA GLU A 78 4.24 -27.16 1.85
C GLU A 78 3.28 -26.57 2.90
N ASN A 79 3.58 -25.38 3.43
CA ASN A 79 2.80 -24.69 4.44
C ASN A 79 1.95 -23.54 3.86
N SER A 80 1.83 -23.42 2.53
CA SER A 80 1.12 -22.32 1.86
C SER A 80 -0.32 -22.12 2.35
N THR A 81 -1.01 -23.17 2.79
CA THR A 81 -2.35 -23.08 3.36
C THR A 81 -2.41 -22.23 4.65
N PHE A 82 -1.35 -22.23 5.47
CA PHE A 82 -1.30 -21.36 6.66
C PHE A 82 -1.22 -19.88 6.26
N LEU A 83 -0.42 -19.58 5.25
CA LEU A 83 -0.30 -18.23 4.70
C LEU A 83 -1.63 -17.75 4.12
N GLU A 84 -2.31 -18.62 3.35
CA GLU A 84 -3.64 -18.34 2.79
C GLU A 84 -4.67 -18.02 3.87
N VAL A 85 -4.81 -18.90 4.87
CA VAL A 85 -5.80 -18.70 5.94
C VAL A 85 -5.47 -17.43 6.73
N SER A 86 -4.20 -17.18 7.00
CA SER A 86 -3.74 -15.97 7.71
C SER A 86 -4.08 -14.70 6.94
N LEU A 87 -3.80 -14.65 5.63
CA LEU A 87 -4.15 -13.52 4.78
C LEU A 87 -5.66 -13.31 4.66
N ASN A 88 -6.46 -14.38 4.57
CA ASN A 88 -7.91 -14.27 4.54
C ASN A 88 -8.49 -13.71 5.85
N ILE A 89 -7.93 -14.10 7.00
CA ILE A 89 -8.29 -13.51 8.30
C ILE A 89 -7.93 -12.01 8.30
N LEU A 90 -6.69 -11.66 7.95
CA LEU A 90 -6.24 -10.27 7.88
C LEU A 90 -7.10 -9.42 6.92
N TRP A 91 -7.48 -9.97 5.77
CA TRP A 91 -8.35 -9.32 4.81
C TRP A 91 -9.72 -9.00 5.40
N ASN A 92 -10.36 -9.95 6.08
CA ASN A 92 -11.65 -9.69 6.71
C ASN A 92 -11.56 -8.71 7.89
N LEU A 93 -10.49 -8.78 8.69
CA LEU A 93 -10.23 -7.83 9.78
C LEU A 93 -9.96 -6.42 9.22
N SER A 94 -9.26 -6.29 8.10
CA SER A 94 -8.97 -5.00 7.45
C SER A 94 -10.24 -4.25 7.01
N LYS A 95 -11.38 -4.93 6.91
CA LYS A 95 -12.69 -4.34 6.54
C LYS A 95 -13.40 -3.65 7.71
N LEU A 96 -12.96 -3.83 8.95
CA LEU A 96 -13.53 -3.15 10.13
C LEU A 96 -13.48 -1.62 10.04
N ALA A 97 -14.28 -0.92 10.84
CA ALA A 97 -14.20 0.54 10.98
C ALA A 97 -12.81 0.99 11.49
N ILE A 98 -12.51 2.29 11.38
CA ILE A 98 -11.18 2.83 11.66
C ILE A 98 -10.71 2.59 13.12
N CYS A 99 -11.61 2.69 14.11
CA CYS A 99 -11.22 2.53 15.51
C CYS A 99 -10.83 1.08 15.84
N PRO A 100 -11.63 0.05 15.50
CA PRO A 100 -11.22 -1.33 15.72
C PRO A 100 -9.99 -1.77 14.91
N VAL A 101 -9.77 -1.25 13.70
CA VAL A 101 -8.70 -1.73 12.81
C VAL A 101 -7.29 -1.26 13.22
N GLN A 102 -7.19 -0.35 14.20
CA GLN A 102 -5.93 0.28 14.61
C GLN A 102 -4.77 -0.70 14.94
N PRO A 103 -4.99 -1.86 15.58
CA PRO A 103 -3.93 -2.83 15.84
C PRO A 103 -3.27 -3.41 14.57
N LEU A 104 -3.99 -3.43 13.43
CA LEU A 104 -3.43 -3.85 12.15
C LEU A 104 -2.51 -2.79 11.53
N ILE A 105 -2.58 -1.53 11.98
CA ILE A 105 -1.74 -0.43 11.51
C ILE A 105 -0.45 -0.41 12.33
N SER A 106 0.34 -1.47 12.19
CA SER A 106 1.63 -1.63 12.84
C SER A 106 2.71 -1.95 11.81
N GLU A 107 3.95 -1.57 12.12
CA GLU A 107 5.11 -1.86 11.27
C GLU A 107 5.29 -3.38 11.06
N VAL A 108 4.97 -4.18 12.07
CA VAL A 108 5.10 -5.64 12.09
C VAL A 108 4.19 -6.31 11.05
N VAL A 109 2.93 -5.87 10.96
CA VAL A 109 1.96 -6.36 9.97
C VAL A 109 2.35 -5.89 8.57
N PHE A 110 2.66 -4.60 8.42
CA PHE A 110 2.99 -4.01 7.12
C PHE A 110 4.25 -4.62 6.53
N ARG A 111 5.29 -4.86 7.32
CA ARG A 111 6.53 -5.50 6.87
C ARG A 111 6.26 -6.88 6.26
N ARG A 112 5.45 -7.72 6.91
CA ARG A 112 5.06 -9.06 6.41
C ARG A 112 4.27 -8.98 5.11
N LEU A 113 3.28 -8.11 5.05
CA LEU A 113 2.49 -7.89 3.83
C LEU A 113 3.36 -7.37 2.68
N MET A 114 4.33 -6.51 2.99
CA MET A 114 5.28 -5.95 2.01
C MET A 114 6.26 -6.99 1.45
N LEU A 115 6.66 -7.99 2.24
CA LEU A 115 7.53 -9.09 1.78
C LEU A 115 6.91 -9.87 0.60
N LEU A 116 5.58 -9.92 0.49
CA LEU A 116 4.90 -10.58 -0.63
C LEU A 116 5.04 -9.83 -1.96
N PHE A 117 5.36 -8.54 -1.95
CA PHE A 117 5.70 -7.78 -3.17
C PHE A 117 7.19 -7.74 -3.46
N ASP A 118 8.01 -8.10 -2.47
CA ASP A 118 9.45 -8.15 -2.64
C ASP A 118 9.82 -9.40 -3.43
N SER A 119 10.09 -9.17 -4.71
CA SER A 119 10.50 -10.19 -5.67
C SER A 119 11.90 -10.77 -5.41
N THR A 120 12.60 -10.21 -4.41
CA THR A 120 13.84 -10.76 -3.84
C THR A 120 13.61 -11.67 -2.63
N SER A 121 12.39 -11.78 -2.13
CA SER A 121 12.08 -12.63 -1.00
C SER A 121 12.04 -14.12 -1.37
N SER A 122 12.08 -14.99 -0.35
CA SER A 122 11.95 -16.44 -0.52
C SER A 122 10.57 -16.91 -1.00
N PHE A 123 9.58 -16.00 -1.08
CA PHE A 123 8.26 -16.28 -1.62
C PHE A 123 8.25 -16.38 -3.14
N TYR A 124 9.31 -15.92 -3.81
CA TYR A 124 9.47 -16.02 -5.25
C TYR A 124 10.42 -17.16 -5.58
N THR A 125 9.90 -18.22 -6.19
CA THR A 125 10.65 -19.44 -6.47
C THR A 125 10.34 -19.95 -7.88
N PHE A 126 11.35 -20.45 -8.59
CA PHE A 126 11.13 -21.14 -9.86
C PHE A 126 10.49 -22.50 -9.60
N SER A 127 9.43 -22.82 -10.34
CA SER A 127 8.73 -24.09 -10.19
C SER A 127 9.57 -25.28 -10.70
N SER A 128 9.21 -26.48 -10.26
CA SER A 128 9.76 -27.71 -10.85
C SER A 128 9.47 -27.80 -12.35
N GLN A 129 8.31 -27.31 -12.79
CA GLN A 129 7.93 -27.21 -14.20
C GLN A 129 8.88 -26.31 -14.99
N PHE A 130 9.25 -25.13 -14.46
CA PHE A 130 10.27 -24.27 -15.08
C PHE A 130 11.56 -25.05 -15.35
N THR A 131 12.07 -25.74 -14.32
CA THR A 131 13.33 -26.49 -14.41
C THR A 131 13.22 -27.62 -15.44
N SER A 132 12.13 -28.38 -15.45
CA SER A 132 11.88 -29.45 -16.42
C SER A 132 11.78 -28.93 -17.86
N THR A 133 11.15 -27.76 -18.07
CA THR A 133 11.08 -27.12 -19.39
C THR A 133 12.45 -26.66 -19.85
N VAL A 134 13.26 -26.01 -18.99
CA VAL A 134 14.64 -25.63 -19.34
C VAL A 134 15.48 -26.86 -19.67
N LYS A 135 15.36 -27.95 -18.90
CA LYS A 135 16.02 -29.23 -19.23
C LYS A 135 15.64 -29.72 -20.62
N SER A 136 14.33 -29.81 -20.90
CA SER A 136 13.85 -30.28 -22.21
C SER A 136 14.27 -29.38 -23.38
N LEU A 137 14.40 -28.07 -23.16
CA LEU A 137 14.73 -27.12 -24.22
C LEU A 137 16.23 -26.99 -24.45
N CYS A 138 17.07 -27.20 -23.42
CA CYS A 138 18.48 -26.85 -23.48
C CYS A 138 19.44 -28.03 -23.31
N GLU A 139 19.09 -29.01 -22.47
CA GLU A 139 20.05 -30.03 -22.01
C GLU A 139 20.53 -30.90 -23.18
N ASN A 140 21.84 -31.00 -23.34
CA ASN A 140 22.53 -31.70 -24.43
C ASN A 140 22.21 -31.17 -25.84
N LYS A 141 21.67 -29.95 -25.96
CA LYS A 141 21.47 -29.27 -27.25
C LYS A 141 22.60 -28.30 -27.55
N HIS A 142 22.82 -28.08 -28.84
CA HIS A 142 23.68 -26.99 -29.31
C HIS A 142 22.83 -25.74 -29.48
N LEU A 143 23.13 -24.72 -28.68
CA LEU A 143 22.46 -23.43 -28.67
C LEU A 143 23.44 -22.33 -29.06
N VAL A 144 22.92 -21.18 -29.43
CA VAL A 144 23.73 -19.97 -29.67
C VAL A 144 23.24 -18.88 -28.73
N GLY A 145 24.15 -18.08 -28.19
CA GLY A 145 23.73 -17.03 -27.25
C GLY A 145 24.74 -15.93 -27.00
N HIS A 146 24.24 -14.80 -26.51
CA HIS A 146 25.04 -13.73 -25.97
C HIS A 146 25.45 -14.07 -24.54
N VAL A 147 26.75 -14.02 -24.24
CA VAL A 147 27.27 -14.44 -22.94
C VAL A 147 28.08 -13.31 -22.28
N SER A 148 27.69 -12.95 -21.07
CA SER A 148 28.41 -11.94 -20.28
C SER A 148 28.81 -12.50 -18.91
N PRO A 149 30.11 -12.48 -18.53
CA PRO A 149 30.53 -12.87 -17.20
C PRO A 149 30.04 -11.86 -16.16
N CYS A 150 29.65 -12.35 -14.98
CA CYS A 150 29.22 -11.56 -13.84
C CYS A 150 29.74 -12.18 -12.54
N THR A 151 30.19 -11.35 -11.60
CA THR A 151 30.62 -11.83 -10.28
C THR A 151 29.44 -12.42 -9.52
N ILE A 152 29.64 -13.60 -8.92
CA ILE A 152 28.59 -14.27 -8.13
C ILE A 152 28.33 -13.46 -6.85
N SER A 153 27.09 -13.02 -6.67
CA SER A 153 26.66 -12.42 -5.41
C SER A 153 26.48 -13.49 -4.32
N VAL A 154 26.55 -13.08 -3.04
CA VAL A 154 26.33 -13.98 -1.89
C VAL A 154 24.99 -14.71 -2.02
N ARG A 155 23.95 -14.01 -2.45
CA ARG A 155 22.60 -14.57 -2.64
C ARG A 155 22.56 -15.64 -3.74
N VAL A 156 23.16 -15.37 -4.91
CA VAL A 156 23.24 -16.37 -6.00
C VAL A 156 23.98 -17.63 -5.53
N LYS A 157 25.05 -17.47 -4.75
CA LYS A 157 25.78 -18.60 -4.16
C LYS A 157 24.92 -19.41 -3.17
N GLU A 158 24.11 -18.74 -2.36
CA GLU A 158 23.15 -19.38 -1.45
C GLU A 158 22.03 -20.12 -2.19
N ASP A 159 21.48 -19.52 -3.24
CA ASP A 159 20.44 -20.12 -4.08
C ASP A 159 20.96 -21.41 -4.74
N ILE A 160 22.14 -21.35 -5.35
CA ILE A 160 22.78 -22.53 -5.99
C ILE A 160 23.12 -23.59 -4.94
N THR A 161 23.64 -23.17 -3.78
CA THR A 161 23.90 -24.08 -2.67
C THR A 161 22.62 -24.81 -2.25
N LYS A 162 21.51 -24.07 -2.07
CA LYS A 162 20.24 -24.63 -1.64
C LYS A 162 19.69 -25.59 -2.70
N ALA A 163 19.71 -25.18 -3.96
CA ALA A 163 19.32 -26.00 -5.10
C ALA A 163 20.10 -27.32 -5.19
N THR A 164 21.41 -27.27 -4.92
CA THR A 164 22.28 -28.46 -4.94
C THR A 164 22.33 -29.20 -3.61
N ARG A 165 21.44 -28.89 -2.65
CA ARG A 165 21.41 -29.50 -1.30
C ARG A 165 22.78 -29.47 -0.61
N GLY A 166 23.53 -28.40 -0.83
CA GLY A 166 24.87 -28.18 -0.28
C GLY A 166 25.99 -28.98 -0.95
N MET A 167 25.71 -29.79 -1.98
CA MET A 167 26.73 -30.62 -2.64
C MET A 167 27.87 -29.79 -3.24
N LEU A 168 27.57 -28.61 -3.78
CA LEU A 168 28.58 -27.74 -4.37
C LEU A 168 29.40 -26.95 -3.33
N ARG A 169 29.01 -26.93 -2.04
CA ARG A 169 29.82 -26.29 -0.99
C ARG A 169 31.15 -27.02 -0.74
N THR A 170 31.20 -28.31 -1.06
CA THR A 170 32.38 -29.15 -0.80
C THR A 170 33.35 -29.23 -1.97
N VAL A 171 32.97 -28.67 -3.12
CA VAL A 171 33.80 -28.63 -4.31
C VAL A 171 34.91 -27.60 -4.10
N SER A 172 36.17 -28.02 -4.28
CA SER A 172 37.34 -27.18 -4.06
C SER A 172 37.39 -25.93 -4.97
N ASN A 173 36.79 -26.03 -6.16
CA ASN A 173 36.79 -24.99 -7.19
C ASN A 173 35.38 -24.49 -7.53
N PHE A 174 34.61 -24.05 -6.53
CA PHE A 174 33.35 -23.38 -6.82
C PHE A 174 33.62 -22.09 -7.64
N PRO A 175 32.94 -21.86 -8.77
CA PRO A 175 33.19 -20.71 -9.63
C PRO A 175 33.07 -19.39 -8.86
N THR A 176 33.88 -18.40 -9.21
CA THR A 176 33.75 -17.01 -8.72
C THR A 176 32.81 -16.18 -9.59
N GLU A 177 32.50 -16.67 -10.79
CA GLU A 177 31.73 -15.97 -11.82
C GLU A 177 30.57 -16.84 -12.32
N VAL A 178 29.46 -16.19 -12.64
CA VAL A 178 28.32 -16.75 -13.36
C VAL A 178 28.22 -16.05 -14.71
N HIS A 179 28.01 -16.83 -15.77
CA HIS A 179 27.84 -16.32 -17.12
C HIS A 179 26.34 -16.10 -17.39
N VAL A 180 25.93 -14.85 -17.54
CA VAL A 180 24.55 -14.49 -17.85
C VAL A 180 24.35 -14.64 -19.35
N CYS A 181 23.37 -15.46 -19.74
CA CYS A 181 23.19 -15.90 -21.12
C CYS A 181 21.79 -15.53 -21.65
N THR A 182 21.74 -14.94 -22.84
CA THR A 182 20.55 -14.94 -23.70
C THR A 182 20.71 -16.09 -24.70
N LEU A 183 19.79 -17.05 -24.71
CA LEU A 183 19.93 -18.31 -25.45
C LEU A 183 18.86 -18.48 -26.52
N TYR A 184 19.29 -18.99 -27.68
CA TYR A 184 18.44 -19.30 -28.82
C TYR A 184 18.67 -20.75 -29.26
N ASP A 185 17.58 -21.50 -29.47
CA ASP A 185 17.62 -22.81 -30.14
C ASP A 185 17.46 -22.59 -31.64
N THR A 186 18.57 -22.72 -32.38
CA THR A 186 18.64 -22.50 -33.83
C THR A 186 18.68 -23.80 -34.62
N ASN A 187 18.37 -24.95 -33.98
CA ASN A 187 18.40 -26.25 -34.67
C ASN A 187 17.26 -26.38 -35.71
N ASP A 188 16.18 -25.61 -35.55
CA ASP A 188 15.10 -25.47 -36.53
C ASP A 188 15.21 -24.08 -37.21
N PRO A 189 15.64 -24.00 -38.47
CA PRO A 189 15.82 -22.72 -39.17
C PRO A 189 14.50 -21.97 -39.39
N ASP A 190 13.36 -22.66 -39.34
CA ASP A 190 12.04 -22.06 -39.53
C ASP A 190 11.43 -21.58 -38.20
N ASN A 191 11.99 -21.99 -37.06
CA ASN A 191 11.45 -21.72 -35.73
C ASN A 191 12.55 -21.56 -34.68
N GLU A 192 13.27 -20.44 -34.76
CA GLU A 192 14.20 -20.03 -33.72
C GLU A 192 13.45 -19.76 -32.41
N ILE A 193 13.82 -20.48 -31.35
CA ILE A 193 13.19 -20.32 -30.04
C ILE A 193 14.08 -19.45 -29.15
N ASP A 194 13.65 -18.21 -28.90
CA ASP A 194 14.16 -17.39 -27.79
C ASP A 194 13.70 -18.01 -26.47
N LEU A 195 14.65 -18.55 -25.71
CA LEU A 195 14.35 -19.27 -24.48
C LEU A 195 13.67 -18.38 -23.43
N THR A 196 14.10 -17.13 -23.29
CA THR A 196 13.53 -16.20 -22.31
C THR A 196 12.10 -15.83 -22.68
N ALA A 197 11.85 -15.51 -23.96
CA ALA A 197 10.51 -15.23 -24.47
C ALA A 197 9.59 -16.45 -24.32
N HIS A 198 10.11 -17.66 -24.58
CA HIS A 198 9.37 -18.91 -24.41
C HIS A 198 8.97 -19.13 -22.94
N LEU A 199 9.87 -18.95 -21.99
CA LEU A 199 9.59 -19.13 -20.56
C LEU A 199 8.59 -18.11 -20.02
N VAL A 200 8.66 -16.85 -20.45
CA VAL A 200 7.73 -15.78 -20.04
C VAL A 200 6.34 -15.97 -20.66
N SER A 201 6.27 -16.28 -21.96
CA SER A 201 4.99 -16.50 -22.66
C SER A 201 4.22 -17.71 -22.13
N ASN A 202 4.92 -18.77 -21.71
CA ASN A 202 4.34 -19.95 -21.05
C ASN A 202 4.07 -19.74 -19.55
N LYS A 203 4.23 -18.51 -19.03
CA LYS A 203 4.02 -18.17 -17.62
C LYS A 203 4.84 -19.04 -16.66
N LEU A 204 6.06 -19.42 -17.03
CA LEU A 204 6.98 -20.16 -16.15
C LEU A 204 7.91 -19.23 -15.38
N ALA A 205 8.12 -18.00 -15.87
CA ALA A 205 8.88 -16.94 -15.21
C ALA A 205 8.21 -15.59 -15.41
N TRP A 206 8.58 -14.60 -14.61
CA TRP A 206 8.30 -13.19 -14.87
C TRP A 206 9.45 -12.55 -15.64
N PRO A 207 9.18 -11.50 -16.43
CA PRO A 207 10.25 -10.74 -17.07
C PRO A 207 11.05 -9.97 -16.00
N LEU A 208 12.37 -10.03 -16.09
CA LEU A 208 13.28 -9.20 -15.30
C LEU A 208 13.73 -8.01 -16.14
N ASP A 209 13.48 -6.78 -15.68
CA ASP A 209 13.87 -5.60 -16.44
C ASP A 209 15.41 -5.45 -16.48
N THR A 210 15.96 -5.54 -17.69
CA THR A 210 17.40 -5.39 -17.96
C THR A 210 17.79 -3.94 -18.26
N LYS A 211 16.84 -3.00 -18.28
CA LYS A 211 17.10 -1.57 -18.57
C LYS A 211 17.96 -0.88 -17.53
N SER A 212 18.04 -1.41 -16.31
CA SER A 212 19.07 -1.02 -15.34
C SER A 212 20.41 -1.66 -15.71
N LYS A 213 20.93 -1.39 -16.91
CA LYS A 213 22.29 -1.82 -17.31
C LYS A 213 23.24 -1.28 -16.24
N PRO A 214 23.88 -2.12 -15.43
CA PRO A 214 24.67 -1.68 -14.29
C PRO A 214 25.95 -1.05 -14.81
N ASN A 215 25.95 0.26 -15.08
CA ASN A 215 27.11 1.06 -15.48
C ASN A 215 28.14 0.27 -16.30
N GLN A 216 27.67 -0.50 -17.28
CA GLN A 216 28.53 -1.19 -18.20
C GLN A 216 29.18 -0.03 -18.95
N GLN A 217 30.43 0.26 -18.59
CA GLN A 217 31.35 0.96 -19.47
C GLN A 217 31.09 0.38 -20.87
N LYS A 218 30.96 1.26 -21.86
CA LYS A 218 30.83 0.88 -23.27
C LYS A 218 32.05 0.02 -23.66
N GLU A 219 32.08 -1.23 -23.21
CA GLU A 219 32.86 -2.28 -23.81
C GLU A 219 32.25 -2.40 -25.19
N ASP A 220 33.07 -2.09 -26.18
CA ASP A 220 32.73 -2.15 -27.59
C ASP A 220 31.81 -3.34 -27.83
N GLU A 221 30.64 -3.10 -28.43
CA GLU A 221 29.71 -4.10 -28.97
C GLU A 221 30.42 -4.89 -30.09
N SER A 222 31.51 -5.55 -29.75
CA SER A 222 32.27 -6.37 -30.65
C SER A 222 31.41 -7.58 -30.98
N GLU A 223 31.36 -7.93 -32.26
CA GLU A 223 30.65 -9.09 -32.81
C GLU A 223 31.02 -10.43 -32.10
N ASN A 224 32.04 -10.44 -31.24
CA ASN A 224 32.53 -11.59 -30.47
C ASN A 224 31.66 -11.99 -29.25
N ALA A 225 30.54 -11.32 -28.98
CA ALA A 225 29.70 -11.64 -27.82
C ALA A 225 28.81 -12.89 -28.02
N TRP A 226 28.54 -13.26 -29.28
CA TRP A 226 27.80 -14.48 -29.63
C TRP A 226 28.70 -15.70 -29.55
N LYS A 227 28.25 -16.73 -28.83
CA LYS A 227 29.01 -17.96 -28.62
C LYS A 227 28.10 -19.17 -28.77
N ASP A 228 28.69 -20.26 -29.24
CA ASP A 228 28.14 -21.60 -29.12
C ASP A 228 28.02 -21.98 -27.64
N VAL A 229 26.87 -22.52 -27.24
CA VAL A 229 26.58 -22.93 -25.87
C VAL A 229 26.02 -24.35 -25.89
N ILE A 230 26.67 -25.26 -25.16
CA ILE A 230 26.14 -26.61 -24.93
C ILE A 230 25.82 -26.75 -23.45
N VAL A 231 24.54 -26.81 -23.11
CA VAL A 231 24.09 -26.98 -21.73
C VAL A 231 24.25 -28.45 -21.33
N THR A 232 25.08 -28.71 -20.32
CA THR A 232 25.41 -30.07 -19.89
C THR A 232 24.55 -30.56 -18.74
N GLU A 233 24.13 -29.67 -17.83
CA GLU A 233 23.26 -30.00 -16.70
C GLU A 233 22.51 -28.75 -16.24
N VAL A 234 21.20 -28.84 -16.06
CA VAL A 234 20.40 -27.77 -15.46
C VAL A 234 20.28 -28.02 -13.96
N ILE A 235 20.72 -27.04 -13.15
CA ILE A 235 20.79 -27.18 -11.69
C ILE A 235 19.41 -27.01 -11.07
N SER A 236 18.88 -25.78 -11.14
CA SER A 236 17.56 -25.40 -10.62
C SER A 236 17.29 -23.94 -11.00
N GLY A 237 16.03 -23.62 -11.28
CA GLY A 237 15.68 -22.28 -11.73
C GLY A 237 16.52 -21.90 -12.95
N PRO A 238 17.05 -20.66 -13.03
CA PRO A 238 17.71 -20.17 -14.22
C PRO A 238 19.15 -20.68 -14.35
N TYR A 239 19.66 -21.44 -13.38
CA TYR A 239 21.07 -21.81 -13.30
C TYR A 239 21.36 -23.16 -13.94
N PHE A 240 22.44 -23.22 -14.73
CA PHE A 240 22.87 -24.42 -15.42
C PHE A 240 24.39 -24.43 -15.65
N TRP A 241 24.95 -25.60 -15.96
CA TRP A 241 26.32 -25.78 -16.41
C TRP A 241 26.36 -25.86 -17.92
N ALA A 242 27.34 -25.21 -18.53
CA ALA A 242 27.49 -25.21 -19.98
C ALA A 242 28.96 -25.15 -20.42
N HIS A 243 29.23 -25.67 -21.61
CA HIS A 243 30.43 -25.33 -22.38
C HIS A 243 30.14 -24.08 -23.20
N ILE A 244 31.04 -23.10 -23.16
CA ILE A 244 30.84 -21.80 -23.80
C ILE A 244 31.97 -21.54 -24.80
N GLY A 245 31.59 -21.33 -26.06
CA GLY A 245 32.48 -21.05 -27.17
C GLY A 245 33.07 -22.31 -27.81
N ILE A 246 33.35 -22.20 -29.11
CA ILE A 246 33.85 -23.30 -29.94
C ILE A 246 35.15 -23.91 -29.40
N GLU A 247 36.08 -23.08 -28.89
CA GLU A 247 37.35 -23.54 -28.33
C GLU A 247 37.15 -24.47 -27.12
N THR A 248 36.23 -24.13 -26.22
CA THR A 248 35.89 -24.96 -25.05
C THR A 248 35.27 -26.28 -25.47
N ILE A 249 34.37 -26.26 -26.46
CA ILE A 249 33.71 -27.44 -27.00
C ILE A 249 34.73 -28.37 -27.66
N GLU A 250 35.67 -27.82 -28.45
CA GLU A 250 36.76 -28.58 -29.05
C GLU A 250 37.72 -29.16 -28.00
N ASN A 251 38.03 -28.40 -26.95
CA ASN A 251 38.86 -28.89 -25.84
C ASN A 251 38.18 -30.03 -25.09
N MET A 252 36.86 -29.97 -24.89
CA MET A 252 36.10 -31.08 -24.32
C MET A 252 36.24 -32.34 -25.20
N ARG A 253 36.05 -32.22 -26.52
CA ARG A 253 36.25 -33.34 -27.46
C ARG A 253 37.67 -33.91 -27.38
N LYS A 254 38.70 -33.05 -27.27
CA LYS A 254 40.09 -33.48 -27.07
C LYS A 254 40.26 -34.26 -25.77
N ILE A 255 39.70 -33.78 -24.65
CA ILE A 255 39.75 -34.48 -23.35
C ILE A 255 39.10 -35.87 -23.48
N GLN A 256 37.91 -35.96 -24.08
CA GLN A 256 37.22 -37.24 -24.27
C GLN A 256 38.02 -38.23 -25.11
N ASN A 257 38.58 -37.79 -26.24
CA ASN A 257 39.41 -38.64 -27.09
C ASN A 257 40.68 -39.12 -26.36
N LEU A 258 41.29 -38.26 -25.54
CA LEU A 258 42.44 -38.64 -24.71
C LEU A 258 42.05 -39.66 -23.65
N LEU A 259 40.94 -39.47 -22.94
CA LEU A 259 40.45 -40.42 -21.94
C LEU A 259 40.17 -41.80 -22.56
N LEU A 260 39.50 -41.83 -23.72
CA LEU A 260 39.22 -43.06 -24.46
C LEU A 260 40.50 -43.77 -24.92
N LEU A 261 41.50 -43.02 -25.39
CA LEU A 261 42.79 -43.56 -25.81
C LEU A 261 43.55 -44.15 -24.62
N GLU A 262 43.60 -43.44 -23.49
CA GLU A 262 44.27 -43.91 -22.27
C GLU A 262 43.56 -45.15 -21.71
N TYR A 263 42.22 -45.16 -21.68
CA TYR A 263 41.40 -46.30 -21.26
C TYR A 263 41.64 -47.53 -22.14
N SER A 264 41.56 -47.37 -23.47
CA SER A 264 41.75 -48.48 -24.42
C SER A 264 43.18 -49.02 -24.42
N SER A 265 44.17 -48.18 -24.10
CA SER A 265 45.56 -48.61 -23.93
C SER A 265 45.85 -49.30 -22.59
N GLY A 266 44.87 -49.37 -21.70
CA GLY A 266 45.00 -49.96 -20.37
C GLY A 266 45.88 -49.13 -19.42
N ARG A 267 46.12 -47.85 -19.72
CA ARG A 267 46.92 -46.94 -18.89
C ARG A 267 46.15 -46.32 -17.73
N LEU A 268 44.82 -46.30 -17.82
CA LEU A 268 43.96 -45.97 -16.69
C LEU A 268 43.80 -47.20 -15.81
N HIS A 269 44.20 -47.08 -14.55
CA HIS A 269 44.10 -48.18 -13.58
C HIS A 269 43.15 -47.80 -12.46
N GLN A 270 42.44 -48.80 -11.94
CA GLN A 270 41.58 -48.63 -10.77
C GLN A 270 42.42 -48.12 -9.59
N MET A 271 41.87 -47.17 -8.84
CA MET A 271 42.55 -46.61 -7.67
C MET A 271 41.65 -46.54 -6.44
N SER A 272 42.25 -46.58 -5.26
CA SER A 272 41.58 -46.14 -4.04
C SER A 272 41.51 -44.61 -4.02
N CYS A 273 40.33 -44.04 -3.77
CA CYS A 273 40.16 -42.59 -3.67
C CYS A 273 39.66 -42.14 -2.29
N VAL A 274 39.90 -40.87 -1.96
CA VAL A 274 39.35 -40.14 -0.81
C VAL A 274 38.67 -38.86 -1.27
N LYS A 275 37.91 -38.22 -0.37
CA LYS A 275 37.24 -36.95 -0.66
C LYS A 275 38.26 -35.90 -1.11
N GLY A 276 37.97 -35.21 -2.22
CA GLY A 276 38.82 -34.20 -2.84
C GLY A 276 39.76 -34.75 -3.92
N ASP A 277 39.89 -36.06 -4.08
CA ASP A 277 40.72 -36.64 -5.14
C ASP A 277 40.13 -36.34 -6.52
N LEU A 278 41.02 -36.04 -7.47
CA LEU A 278 40.71 -35.96 -8.89
C LEU A 278 40.89 -37.34 -9.53
N ILE A 279 39.83 -37.83 -10.17
CA ILE A 279 39.72 -39.19 -10.71
C ILE A 279 39.13 -39.18 -12.13
N VAL A 280 39.27 -40.30 -12.84
CA VAL A 280 38.52 -40.60 -14.06
C VAL A 280 37.45 -41.63 -13.72
N VAL A 281 36.26 -41.44 -14.26
CA VAL A 281 35.11 -42.33 -14.03
C VAL A 281 34.71 -42.96 -15.35
N ALA A 282 34.54 -44.29 -15.37
CA ALA A 282 33.91 -45.02 -16.47
C ALA A 282 32.45 -45.31 -16.13
N LYS A 283 31.52 -44.84 -16.97
CA LYS A 283 30.09 -45.14 -16.81
C LYS A 283 29.54 -45.63 -18.13
N GLU A 284 28.78 -46.71 -18.11
CA GLU A 284 28.07 -47.17 -19.30
C GLU A 284 26.86 -46.26 -19.57
N ARG A 285 26.73 -45.79 -20.82
CA ARG A 285 25.60 -45.00 -21.30
C ARG A 285 25.25 -45.49 -22.70
N ASP A 286 24.01 -45.95 -22.87
CA ASP A 286 23.50 -46.45 -24.17
C ASP A 286 24.38 -47.57 -24.78
N GLY A 287 24.99 -48.41 -23.93
CA GLY A 287 25.88 -49.51 -24.34
C GLY A 287 27.32 -49.09 -24.63
N GLU A 288 27.65 -47.81 -24.51
CA GLU A 288 29.00 -47.28 -24.71
C GLU A 288 29.64 -46.84 -23.38
N VAL A 289 30.96 -46.99 -23.29
CA VAL A 289 31.71 -46.51 -22.12
C VAL A 289 31.91 -45.01 -22.24
N PHE A 290 31.25 -44.27 -21.36
CA PHE A 290 31.39 -42.83 -21.21
C PHE A 290 32.39 -42.52 -20.10
N LEU A 291 33.51 -41.89 -20.47
CA LEU A 291 34.60 -41.53 -19.55
C LEU A 291 34.51 -40.05 -19.20
N PHE A 292 34.77 -39.66 -17.95
CA PHE A 292 34.85 -38.24 -17.60
C PHE A 292 35.74 -38.01 -16.38
N ARG A 293 36.31 -36.80 -16.28
CA ARG A 293 37.07 -36.36 -15.10
C ARG A 293 36.09 -35.97 -14.00
N ALA A 294 36.42 -36.32 -12.77
CA ALA A 294 35.56 -36.02 -11.62
C ALA A 294 36.35 -35.73 -10.34
N GLU A 295 35.73 -35.01 -9.41
CA GLU A 295 36.22 -34.81 -8.04
C GLU A 295 35.39 -35.66 -7.08
N VAL A 296 36.05 -36.36 -6.15
CA VAL A 296 35.35 -37.21 -5.16
C VAL A 296 34.71 -36.35 -4.08
N LEU A 297 33.38 -36.39 -3.97
CA LEU A 297 32.63 -35.67 -2.93
C LEU A 297 32.53 -36.48 -1.63
N SER A 298 32.30 -37.78 -1.75
CA SER A 298 32.22 -38.71 -0.62
C SER A 298 32.42 -40.14 -1.07
N ARG A 299 32.95 -41.00 -0.20
CA ARG A 299 33.16 -42.43 -0.48
C ARG A 299 32.39 -43.30 0.53
N LYS A 300 31.65 -44.27 -0.01
CA LYS A 300 31.05 -45.40 0.71
C LYS A 300 31.85 -46.69 0.35
N PRO A 301 31.61 -47.82 1.03
CA PRO A 301 32.36 -49.05 0.75
C PRO A 301 32.25 -49.58 -0.69
N GLN A 302 31.09 -49.45 -1.32
CA GLN A 302 30.82 -49.97 -2.67
C GLN A 302 30.57 -48.87 -3.73
N GLU A 303 30.40 -47.62 -3.29
CA GLU A 303 30.04 -46.51 -4.15
C GLU A 303 30.88 -45.28 -3.83
N VAL A 304 31.16 -44.49 -4.87
CA VAL A 304 31.82 -43.20 -4.77
C VAL A 304 30.88 -42.15 -5.37
N ARG A 305 30.57 -41.12 -4.59
CA ARG A 305 29.84 -39.96 -5.07
C ARG A 305 30.84 -38.96 -5.64
N VAL A 306 30.65 -38.58 -6.88
CA VAL A 306 31.61 -37.78 -7.64
C VAL A 306 30.91 -36.60 -8.32
N TRP A 307 31.63 -35.50 -8.51
CA TRP A 307 31.19 -34.35 -9.31
C TRP A 307 31.95 -34.34 -10.63
N ALA A 308 31.23 -34.42 -11.74
CA ALA A 308 31.83 -34.46 -13.07
C ALA A 308 32.41 -33.09 -13.44
N LEU A 309 33.73 -32.93 -13.37
CA LEU A 309 34.44 -31.65 -13.52
C LEU A 309 34.12 -30.93 -14.84
N ASP A 310 33.90 -31.69 -15.91
CA ASP A 310 33.66 -31.16 -17.24
C ASP A 310 32.18 -31.20 -17.67
N TYR A 311 31.26 -31.54 -16.77
CA TYR A 311 29.83 -31.64 -17.08
C TYR A 311 28.90 -31.07 -16.00
N GLY A 312 29.36 -30.95 -14.76
CA GLY A 312 28.66 -30.26 -13.68
C GLY A 312 27.64 -31.11 -12.92
N PHE A 313 27.30 -32.29 -13.41
CA PHE A 313 26.41 -33.23 -12.72
C PHE A 313 27.10 -33.99 -11.59
N VAL A 314 26.31 -34.46 -10.63
CA VAL A 314 26.74 -35.33 -9.53
C VAL A 314 26.19 -36.74 -9.77
N VAL A 315 27.03 -37.75 -9.58
CA VAL A 315 26.64 -39.14 -9.80
C VAL A 315 27.28 -40.06 -8.75
N ASP A 316 26.54 -41.10 -8.37
CA ASP A 316 27.06 -42.21 -7.59
C ASP A 316 27.54 -43.30 -8.55
N VAL A 317 28.79 -43.75 -8.42
CA VAL A 317 29.40 -44.78 -9.26
C VAL A 317 30.05 -45.86 -8.43
N ALA A 318 30.11 -47.09 -8.95
CA ALA A 318 30.80 -48.20 -8.28
C ALA A 318 32.29 -47.87 -8.10
N VAL A 319 32.90 -48.34 -7.01
CA VAL A 319 34.34 -48.16 -6.75
C VAL A 319 35.19 -48.75 -7.88
N ASP A 320 34.71 -49.78 -8.56
CA ASP A 320 35.38 -50.42 -9.70
C ASP A 320 35.43 -49.56 -10.96
N ASN A 321 34.60 -48.52 -11.02
CA ASN A 321 34.53 -47.58 -12.13
C ASN A 321 35.42 -46.34 -11.93
N VAL A 322 36.18 -46.28 -10.82
CA VAL A 322 37.02 -45.15 -10.45
C VAL A 322 38.48 -45.43 -10.76
N MET A 323 39.08 -44.61 -11.61
CA MET A 323 40.44 -44.75 -12.13
C MET A 323 41.30 -43.52 -11.82
N ASN A 324 42.62 -43.69 -11.85
CA ASN A 324 43.56 -42.60 -11.61
C ASN A 324 43.62 -41.57 -12.75
N VAL A 325 43.77 -40.30 -12.36
CA VAL A 325 44.23 -39.23 -13.27
C VAL A 325 45.76 -39.13 -13.24
N TYR A 326 46.39 -39.46 -12.10
CA TYR A 326 47.82 -39.32 -11.88
C TYR A 326 48.61 -40.44 -12.60
N GLY A 327 49.21 -40.09 -13.74
CA GLY A 327 49.98 -41.02 -14.59
C GLY A 327 49.76 -40.78 -16.09
N THR A 328 48.69 -40.07 -16.46
CA THR A 328 48.45 -39.68 -17.84
C THR A 328 49.38 -38.52 -18.27
N PRO A 329 49.78 -38.44 -19.55
CA PRO A 329 50.63 -37.34 -20.05
C PRO A 329 50.07 -35.95 -19.70
N ASN A 330 50.95 -34.95 -19.60
CA ASN A 330 50.68 -33.55 -19.21
C ASN A 330 49.42 -32.91 -19.87
N ASN A 331 48.91 -33.48 -20.95
CA ASN A 331 47.76 -32.99 -21.72
C ASN A 331 46.40 -33.11 -21.00
N LEU A 332 46.28 -33.86 -19.90
CA LEU A 332 45.04 -33.92 -19.09
C LEU A 332 44.97 -32.91 -17.94
N ASN A 333 46.02 -32.10 -17.74
CA ASN A 333 46.04 -30.94 -16.82
C ASN A 333 45.32 -29.71 -17.40
N LEU A 334 44.20 -29.92 -18.08
CA LEU A 334 43.34 -28.82 -18.52
C LEU A 334 42.45 -28.37 -17.37
N PRO A 335 42.10 -27.07 -17.27
CA PRO A 335 41.10 -26.64 -16.29
C PRO A 335 39.74 -27.32 -16.54
N PRO A 336 38.80 -27.28 -15.57
CA PRO A 336 37.41 -27.65 -15.83
C PRO A 336 36.83 -26.88 -17.01
N GLN A 337 36.18 -27.58 -17.95
CA GLN A 337 35.68 -26.94 -19.19
C GLN A 337 34.27 -26.35 -19.04
N ILE A 338 33.55 -26.65 -17.96
CA ILE A 338 32.22 -26.08 -17.70
C ILE A 338 32.32 -24.70 -17.08
N LYS A 339 31.30 -23.88 -17.40
CA LYS A 339 31.04 -22.60 -16.76
C LYS A 339 29.65 -22.64 -16.14
N LEU A 340 29.53 -22.04 -14.96
CA LEU A 340 28.23 -21.79 -14.34
C LEU A 340 27.56 -20.66 -15.10
N CYS A 341 26.31 -20.89 -15.51
CA CYS A 341 25.53 -19.96 -16.31
C CYS A 341 24.18 -19.65 -15.64
N SER A 342 23.56 -18.55 -16.06
CA SER A 342 22.19 -18.18 -15.70
C SER A 342 21.45 -17.64 -16.93
N ILE A 343 20.19 -18.01 -17.09
CA ILE A 343 19.31 -17.41 -18.11
C ILE A 343 19.10 -15.92 -17.79
N GLN A 344 19.28 -15.04 -18.78
CA GLN A 344 19.07 -13.60 -18.66
C GLN A 344 17.60 -13.22 -18.80
N GLY A 345 17.18 -12.18 -18.07
CA GLY A 345 15.87 -11.55 -18.28
C GLY A 345 14.68 -12.31 -17.69
N VAL A 346 14.92 -13.35 -16.89
CA VAL A 346 13.88 -14.09 -16.17
C VAL A 346 13.97 -13.86 -14.67
N GLN A 347 12.81 -13.79 -14.03
CA GLN A 347 12.64 -13.74 -12.59
C GLN A 347 11.66 -14.82 -12.12
N ALA A 348 11.89 -15.34 -10.92
CA ALA A 348 10.95 -16.26 -10.29
C ALA A 348 9.57 -15.61 -10.11
N GLN A 349 8.53 -16.42 -10.24
CA GLN A 349 7.16 -15.99 -9.94
C GLN A 349 6.88 -16.14 -8.44
N PRO A 350 5.91 -15.40 -7.86
CA PRO A 350 5.42 -15.72 -6.54
C PRO A 350 4.85 -17.14 -6.52
N ARG A 351 5.03 -17.87 -5.41
CA ARG A 351 4.45 -19.21 -5.24
C ARG A 351 2.94 -19.23 -5.52
N ASP A 352 2.25 -18.17 -5.11
CA ASP A 352 0.83 -17.97 -5.38
C ASP A 352 0.52 -16.47 -5.56
N SER A 353 0.02 -16.09 -6.74
CA SER A 353 -0.36 -14.72 -7.06
C SER A 353 -1.57 -14.22 -6.25
N LEU A 354 -2.46 -15.12 -5.81
CA LEU A 354 -3.62 -14.76 -5.00
C LEU A 354 -3.18 -14.17 -3.65
N MET A 355 -2.09 -14.68 -3.06
CA MET A 355 -1.57 -14.16 -1.79
C MET A 355 -1.04 -12.74 -1.93
N VAL A 356 -0.37 -12.44 -3.04
CA VAL A 356 0.11 -11.08 -3.35
C VAL A 356 -1.08 -10.14 -3.57
N LYS A 357 -2.11 -10.58 -4.30
CA LYS A 357 -3.37 -9.85 -4.51
C LYS A 357 -4.08 -9.57 -3.19
N LEU A 358 -4.21 -10.55 -2.31
CA LEU A 358 -4.81 -10.41 -0.98
C LEU A 358 -4.02 -9.43 -0.11
N SER A 359 -2.69 -9.53 -0.11
CA SER A 359 -1.81 -8.57 0.56
C SER A 359 -2.07 -7.13 0.08
N GLY A 360 -2.21 -6.95 -1.24
CA GLY A 360 -2.48 -5.65 -1.86
C GLY A 360 -3.83 -5.10 -1.42
N ALA A 361 -4.86 -5.94 -1.42
CA ALA A 361 -6.19 -5.59 -0.95
C ALA A 361 -6.22 -5.23 0.54
N ILE A 362 -5.50 -5.96 1.40
CA ILE A 362 -5.38 -5.65 2.84
C ILE A 362 -4.77 -4.27 3.02
N LEU A 363 -3.60 -4.02 2.41
CA LEU A 363 -2.91 -2.73 2.51
C LEU A 363 -3.75 -1.59 1.91
N CYS A 364 -4.47 -1.84 0.82
CA CYS A 364 -5.39 -0.87 0.23
C CYS A 364 -6.50 -0.49 1.21
N ASN A 365 -7.14 -1.46 1.86
CA ASN A 365 -8.19 -1.21 2.86
C ASN A 365 -7.66 -0.38 4.04
N LEU A 366 -6.46 -0.72 4.54
CA LEU A 366 -5.86 -0.03 5.69
C LEU A 366 -5.45 1.41 5.34
N THR A 367 -4.84 1.62 4.17
CA THR A 367 -4.42 2.96 3.71
C THR A 367 -5.59 3.86 3.33
N GLN A 368 -6.69 3.28 2.84
CA GLN A 368 -7.92 4.04 2.58
C GLN A 368 -8.53 4.59 3.87
N LYS A 369 -8.43 3.84 4.98
CA LYS A 369 -9.05 4.19 6.26
C LYS A 369 -8.18 5.10 7.10
N SER A 370 -6.86 5.00 6.99
CA SER A 370 -5.93 5.66 7.91
C SER A 370 -4.74 6.28 7.20
N ILE A 371 -4.51 7.57 7.44
CA ILE A 371 -3.34 8.31 6.93
C ILE A 371 -2.03 7.73 7.49
N PRO A 372 -1.91 7.44 8.81
CA PRO A 372 -0.74 6.78 9.41
C PRO A 372 -0.32 5.49 8.72
N ALA A 373 -1.26 4.69 8.20
CA ALA A 373 -0.93 3.45 7.49
C ALA A 373 0.00 3.70 6.29
N GLY A 374 -0.23 4.78 5.53
CA GLY A 374 0.68 5.11 4.44
C GLY A 374 2.05 5.61 4.89
N ASP A 375 2.17 6.15 6.11
CA ASP A 375 3.46 6.57 6.67
C ASP A 375 4.29 5.35 7.12
N VAL A 376 3.63 4.27 7.54
CA VAL A 376 4.30 2.98 7.81
C VAL A 376 4.89 2.39 6.52
N ILE A 377 4.15 2.39 5.40
CA ILE A 377 4.69 1.94 4.09
C ILE A 377 5.89 2.78 3.68
N LEU A 378 5.81 4.11 3.86
CA LEU A 378 6.92 5.01 3.58
C LEU A 378 8.17 4.69 4.41
N LYS A 379 8.01 4.37 5.70
CA LYS A 379 9.12 3.99 6.60
C LYS A 379 9.79 2.67 6.21
N LEU A 380 9.05 1.77 5.56
CA LEU A 380 9.50 0.44 5.17
C LEU A 380 10.08 0.40 3.74
N ASP A 381 10.42 1.54 3.16
CA ASP A 381 10.86 1.68 1.76
C ASP A 381 9.86 1.08 0.74
N GLY A 382 8.59 0.95 1.14
CA GLY A 382 7.61 0.21 0.36
C GLY A 382 7.26 0.85 -0.99
N PHE A 383 7.60 2.12 -1.19
CA PHE A 383 7.37 2.82 -2.46
C PHE A 383 8.24 2.21 -3.57
N GLU A 384 9.52 1.96 -3.28
CA GLU A 384 10.43 1.30 -4.25
C GLU A 384 10.02 -0.14 -4.51
N THR A 385 9.62 -0.87 -3.46
CA THR A 385 9.12 -2.25 -3.58
C THR A 385 7.88 -2.32 -4.47
N LEU A 386 6.88 -1.45 -4.25
CA LEU A 386 5.66 -1.43 -5.06
C LEU A 386 5.92 -0.98 -6.50
N GLN A 387 6.85 -0.04 -6.74
CA GLN A 387 7.24 0.32 -8.10
C GLN A 387 7.86 -0.88 -8.83
N LYS A 388 8.90 -1.47 -8.24
CA LYS A 388 9.60 -2.62 -8.82
C LYS A 388 8.62 -3.76 -9.09
N PHE A 389 7.68 -3.99 -8.18
CA PHE A 389 6.63 -4.98 -8.36
C PHE A 389 5.73 -4.68 -9.57
N ILE A 390 5.21 -3.46 -9.72
CA ILE A 390 4.37 -3.08 -10.87
C ILE A 390 5.13 -3.21 -12.20
N GLU A 391 6.42 -2.87 -12.19
CA GLU A 391 7.30 -2.95 -13.35
C GLU A 391 7.44 -4.39 -13.86
N ILE A 392 7.77 -5.33 -12.97
CA ILE A 392 8.02 -6.74 -13.33
C ILE A 392 6.76 -7.59 -13.46
N SER A 393 5.69 -7.29 -12.71
CA SER A 393 4.53 -8.17 -12.59
C SER A 393 3.70 -8.18 -13.88
N PRO A 394 3.51 -9.36 -14.51
CA PRO A 394 2.62 -9.53 -15.64
C PRO A 394 1.15 -9.76 -15.22
N ASP A 395 0.90 -10.04 -13.94
CA ASP A 395 -0.44 -10.40 -13.46
C ASP A 395 -1.34 -9.16 -13.28
N GLN A 396 -2.34 -9.05 -14.15
CA GLN A 396 -3.19 -7.86 -14.23
C GLN A 396 -4.10 -7.67 -13.03
N ASP A 397 -4.55 -8.76 -12.43
CA ASP A 397 -5.41 -8.76 -11.26
C ASP A 397 -4.67 -8.28 -10.01
N THR A 398 -3.45 -8.77 -9.80
CA THR A 398 -2.59 -8.32 -8.71
C THR A 398 -2.16 -6.88 -8.93
N ASN A 399 -1.78 -6.51 -10.16
CA ASN A 399 -1.45 -5.12 -10.50
C ASN A 399 -2.62 -4.17 -10.23
N THR A 400 -3.86 -4.59 -10.48
CA THR A 400 -5.05 -3.79 -10.17
C THR A 400 -5.14 -3.44 -8.69
N GLU A 401 -4.94 -4.40 -7.78
CA GLU A 401 -4.99 -4.14 -6.33
C GLU A 401 -3.81 -3.28 -5.86
N VAL A 402 -2.61 -3.52 -6.40
CA VAL A 402 -1.43 -2.71 -6.08
C VAL A 402 -1.58 -1.27 -6.58
N LEU A 403 -2.17 -1.05 -7.75
CA LEU A 403 -2.44 0.29 -8.27
C LEU A 403 -3.50 1.03 -7.43
N LYS A 404 -4.51 0.34 -6.90
CA LYS A 404 -5.44 0.96 -5.93
C LYS A 404 -4.71 1.41 -4.66
N LEU A 405 -3.80 0.58 -4.14
CA LEU A 405 -2.93 0.95 -3.02
C LEU A 405 -2.06 2.18 -3.36
N ILE A 406 -1.40 2.20 -4.51
CA ILE A 406 -0.58 3.35 -4.96
C ILE A 406 -1.44 4.61 -5.10
N THR A 407 -2.67 4.48 -5.61
CA THR A 407 -3.63 5.59 -5.74
C THR A 407 -3.91 6.21 -4.37
N ASN A 408 -4.15 5.40 -3.33
CA ASN A 408 -4.37 5.86 -1.97
C ASN A 408 -3.13 6.57 -1.40
N LEU A 409 -1.94 5.98 -1.64
CA LEU A 409 -0.67 6.54 -1.18
C LEU A 409 -0.31 7.87 -1.85
N SER A 410 -0.81 8.10 -3.07
CA SER A 410 -0.53 9.32 -3.86
C SER A 410 -1.34 10.55 -3.44
N TYR A 411 -2.32 10.41 -2.53
CA TYR A 411 -3.18 11.54 -2.14
C TYR A 411 -2.47 12.60 -1.26
N GLY A 412 -1.41 12.23 -0.53
CA GLY A 412 -0.68 13.12 0.39
C GLY A 412 0.54 13.79 -0.23
N GLU A 413 0.78 15.08 0.06
CA GLU A 413 1.89 15.84 -0.52
C GLU A 413 3.27 15.23 -0.21
N ARG A 414 3.53 14.86 1.06
CA ARG A 414 4.78 14.20 1.45
C ARG A 414 5.03 12.91 0.68
N LYS A 415 3.98 12.09 0.50
CA LYS A 415 4.04 10.80 -0.19
C LYS A 415 4.22 10.99 -1.70
N ARG A 416 3.56 11.99 -2.31
CA ARG A 416 3.82 12.40 -3.70
C ARG A 416 5.27 12.76 -3.93
N ARG A 417 5.88 13.56 -3.05
CA ARG A 417 7.30 13.89 -3.18
C ARG A 417 8.19 12.65 -3.13
N LYS A 418 7.88 11.70 -2.24
CA LYS A 418 8.62 10.42 -2.23
C LYS A 418 8.48 9.67 -3.56
N TRP A 419 7.29 9.61 -4.16
CA TRP A 419 7.11 9.01 -5.48
C TRP A 419 7.92 9.70 -6.59
N LEU A 420 8.29 10.97 -6.43
CA LEU A 420 9.14 11.68 -7.40
C LEU A 420 10.61 11.30 -7.33
N GLU A 421 11.06 10.88 -6.15
CA GLU A 421 12.38 10.28 -5.98
C GLU A 421 12.50 8.94 -6.73
N THR A 422 11.37 8.37 -7.15
CA THR A 422 11.31 7.12 -7.90
C THR A 422 10.87 7.35 -9.36
N ASP A 423 10.95 6.32 -10.20
CA ASP A 423 10.55 6.36 -11.62
C ASP A 423 9.11 5.90 -11.87
N MET A 424 8.24 6.08 -10.87
CA MET A 424 6.85 5.62 -10.94
C MET A 424 6.07 6.22 -12.12
N ILE A 425 6.25 7.52 -12.45
CA ILE A 425 5.53 8.15 -13.56
C ILE A 425 5.88 7.50 -14.92
N PRO A 426 7.17 7.40 -15.32
CA PRO A 426 7.56 6.64 -16.52
C PRO A 426 7.04 5.20 -16.52
N VAL A 427 7.15 4.48 -15.39
CA VAL A 427 6.69 3.08 -15.27
C VAL A 427 5.18 2.97 -15.55
N LEU A 428 4.37 3.85 -14.96
CA LEU A 428 2.92 3.87 -15.17
C LEU A 428 2.54 4.22 -16.62
N LEU A 429 3.27 5.15 -17.26
CA LEU A 429 3.06 5.50 -18.66
C LEU A 429 3.42 4.36 -19.61
N GLY A 430 4.55 3.68 -19.36
CA GLY A 430 4.94 2.47 -20.11
C GLY A 430 3.86 1.40 -20.01
N LYS A 431 3.41 1.09 -18.79
CA LYS A 431 2.31 0.14 -18.56
C LYS A 431 1.02 0.58 -19.24
N THR A 432 0.71 1.87 -19.31
CA THR A 432 -0.52 2.35 -19.97
C THR A 432 -0.65 1.86 -21.42
N MET A 433 0.47 1.73 -22.14
CA MET A 433 0.47 1.32 -23.56
C MET A 433 0.27 -0.19 -23.75
N ASP A 434 0.70 -1.00 -22.79
CA ASP A 434 0.64 -2.47 -22.87
C ASP A 434 -0.67 -3.05 -22.31
N GLN A 435 -1.58 -2.21 -21.81
CA GLN A 435 -2.70 -2.64 -20.98
C GLN A 435 -4.00 -2.80 -21.75
N THR A 436 -4.51 -4.04 -21.76
CA THR A 436 -5.81 -4.38 -22.35
C THR A 436 -6.94 -4.39 -21.32
N ASN A 437 -6.63 -4.55 -20.03
CA ASN A 437 -7.62 -4.57 -18.95
C ASN A 437 -8.10 -3.15 -18.61
N LYS A 438 -9.38 -2.87 -18.86
CA LYS A 438 -10.00 -1.55 -18.62
C LYS A 438 -9.89 -1.09 -17.17
N LEU A 439 -10.00 -2.00 -16.19
CA LEU A 439 -9.94 -1.67 -14.77
C LEU A 439 -8.51 -1.33 -14.33
N THR A 440 -7.52 -2.11 -14.78
CA THR A 440 -6.09 -1.81 -14.54
C THR A 440 -5.74 -0.45 -15.12
N LEU A 441 -6.09 -0.22 -16.39
CA LEU A 441 -5.86 1.03 -17.09
C LEU A 441 -6.52 2.22 -16.38
N GLN A 442 -7.76 2.08 -15.92
CA GLN A 442 -8.44 3.10 -15.14
C GLN A 442 -7.68 3.46 -13.84
N ASN A 443 -7.18 2.45 -13.11
CA ASN A 443 -6.40 2.69 -11.88
C ASN A 443 -5.04 3.34 -12.15
N ILE A 444 -4.38 3.00 -13.27
CA ILE A 444 -3.16 3.71 -13.71
C ILE A 444 -3.44 5.20 -13.90
N LEU A 445 -4.54 5.54 -14.57
CA LEU A 445 -4.93 6.94 -14.82
C LEU A 445 -5.24 7.69 -13.51
N TYR A 446 -5.88 7.04 -12.53
CA TYR A 446 -6.08 7.63 -11.21
C TYR A 446 -4.79 7.79 -10.42
N CYS A 447 -3.86 6.84 -10.48
CA CYS A 447 -2.52 6.97 -9.91
C CYS A 447 -1.83 8.21 -10.47
N LEU A 448 -1.75 8.31 -11.80
CA LEU A 448 -1.14 9.45 -12.49
C LEU A 448 -1.80 10.77 -12.09
N THR A 449 -3.13 10.80 -12.03
CA THR A 449 -3.88 12.00 -11.61
C THR A 449 -3.47 12.42 -10.21
N ASN A 450 -3.47 11.49 -9.26
CA ASN A 450 -3.10 11.76 -7.88
C ASN A 450 -1.62 12.12 -7.71
N LEU A 451 -0.73 11.64 -8.58
CA LEU A 451 0.69 12.00 -8.55
C LEU A 451 0.93 13.42 -9.05
N ILE A 452 0.24 13.83 -10.12
CA ILE A 452 0.47 15.14 -10.74
C ILE A 452 -0.31 16.30 -10.09
N ILE A 453 -1.41 16.00 -9.37
CA ILE A 453 -2.28 17.03 -8.79
C ILE A 453 -1.50 17.91 -7.81
N ARG A 454 -1.50 19.22 -8.08
CA ARG A 454 -0.81 20.25 -7.29
C ARG A 454 0.69 19.97 -7.08
N CYS A 455 1.35 19.29 -8.03
CA CYS A 455 2.77 19.00 -7.98
C CYS A 455 3.45 19.35 -9.32
N ASP A 456 4.19 20.46 -9.36
CA ASP A 456 4.84 20.95 -10.60
C ASP A 456 5.92 20.00 -11.13
N GLU A 457 6.74 19.46 -10.23
CA GLU A 457 7.80 18.52 -10.57
C GLU A 457 7.26 17.22 -11.17
N ALA A 458 6.19 16.67 -10.57
CA ALA A 458 5.48 15.51 -11.11
C ALA A 458 4.93 15.78 -12.51
N ARG A 459 4.35 16.97 -12.72
CA ARG A 459 3.84 17.38 -14.03
C ARG A 459 4.96 17.50 -15.06
N ALA A 460 6.10 18.08 -14.69
CA ALA A 460 7.25 18.17 -15.56
C ALA A 460 7.77 16.78 -15.97
N LYS A 461 7.92 15.85 -15.01
CA LYS A 461 8.32 14.45 -15.27
C LYS A 461 7.32 13.73 -16.17
N PHE A 462 6.01 13.95 -15.96
CA PHE A 462 4.95 13.43 -16.82
C PHE A 462 5.07 13.95 -18.26
N TYR A 463 5.34 15.24 -18.50
CA TYR A 463 5.53 15.76 -19.87
C TYR A 463 6.81 15.25 -20.51
N HIS A 464 7.91 15.21 -19.76
CA HIS A 464 9.19 14.70 -20.25
C HIS A 464 9.08 13.24 -20.70
N SER A 465 8.22 12.47 -20.04
CA SER A 465 7.96 11.06 -20.35
C SER A 465 6.88 10.85 -21.42
N GLN A 466 6.61 11.85 -22.27
CA GLN A 466 5.57 11.80 -23.32
C GLN A 466 4.15 11.52 -22.80
N GLY A 467 3.86 11.88 -21.55
CA GLY A 467 2.60 11.51 -20.90
C GLY A 467 1.36 12.03 -21.63
N ILE A 468 1.42 13.19 -22.29
CA ILE A 468 0.28 13.73 -23.06
C ILE A 468 -0.04 12.81 -24.24
N ASP A 469 0.97 12.43 -25.03
CA ASP A 469 0.79 11.57 -26.21
C ASP A 469 0.21 10.22 -25.82
N THR A 470 0.75 9.60 -24.76
CA THR A 470 0.23 8.34 -24.19
C THR A 470 -1.25 8.45 -23.83
N ILE A 471 -1.67 9.51 -23.14
CA ILE A 471 -3.07 9.68 -22.73
C ILE A 471 -3.99 9.97 -23.93
N LEU A 472 -3.52 10.69 -24.94
CA LEU A 472 -4.26 10.88 -26.19
C LEU A 472 -4.44 9.56 -26.93
N THR A 473 -3.41 8.72 -27.01
CA THR A 473 -3.52 7.37 -27.57
C THR A 473 -4.59 6.55 -26.85
N VAL A 474 -4.60 6.55 -25.50
CA VAL A 474 -5.65 5.89 -24.70
C VAL A 474 -7.04 6.45 -25.00
N LEU A 475 -7.19 7.77 -25.13
CA LEU A 475 -8.47 8.38 -25.46
C LEU A 475 -8.95 8.00 -26.86
N ILE A 476 -8.03 7.86 -27.83
CA ILE A 476 -8.33 7.47 -29.21
C ILE A 476 -8.79 6.01 -29.27
N THR A 477 -8.11 5.11 -28.56
CA THR A 477 -8.36 3.66 -28.60
C THR A 477 -9.51 3.22 -27.69
N SER A 478 -9.83 3.98 -26.64
CA SER A 478 -10.92 3.65 -25.72
C SER A 478 -12.31 4.00 -26.26
N GLN A 479 -13.32 3.21 -25.85
CA GLN A 479 -14.73 3.47 -26.17
C GLN A 479 -15.20 4.81 -25.58
N ARG A 480 -16.04 5.54 -26.35
CA ARG A 480 -16.69 6.78 -25.88
C ARG A 480 -17.43 6.52 -24.57
N ASN A 481 -17.32 7.46 -23.64
CA ASN A 481 -17.94 7.43 -22.31
C ASN A 481 -17.58 6.24 -21.40
N SER A 482 -16.56 5.44 -21.78
CA SER A 482 -16.01 4.43 -20.88
C SER A 482 -15.45 5.06 -19.58
N SER A 483 -15.34 4.26 -18.52
CA SER A 483 -14.70 4.71 -17.28
C SER A 483 -13.24 5.14 -17.50
N VAL A 484 -12.55 4.47 -18.43
CA VAL A 484 -11.19 4.80 -18.87
C VAL A 484 -11.14 6.18 -19.53
N SER A 485 -12.02 6.48 -20.48
CA SER A 485 -12.00 7.79 -21.15
C SER A 485 -12.35 8.93 -20.19
N ARG A 486 -13.27 8.70 -19.24
CA ARG A 486 -13.55 9.66 -18.16
C ARG A 486 -12.34 9.89 -17.26
N ALA A 487 -11.61 8.84 -16.88
CA ALA A 487 -10.40 8.96 -16.07
C ALA A 487 -9.27 9.69 -16.82
N ALA A 488 -9.09 9.41 -18.11
CA ALA A 488 -8.11 10.09 -18.96
C ALA A 488 -8.45 11.58 -19.14
N ILE A 489 -9.71 11.92 -19.39
CA ILE A 489 -10.17 13.33 -19.43
C ILE A 489 -9.93 14.02 -18.08
N HIS A 490 -10.20 13.33 -16.97
CA HIS A 490 -9.96 13.87 -15.63
C HIS A 490 -8.47 14.19 -15.40
N LEU A 491 -7.58 13.27 -15.76
CA LEU A 491 -6.13 13.47 -15.71
C LEU A 491 -5.68 14.71 -16.51
N LEU A 492 -6.27 14.92 -17.69
CA LEU A 492 -6.00 16.06 -18.54
C LEU A 492 -6.57 17.39 -17.99
N LYS A 493 -7.74 17.35 -17.33
CA LYS A 493 -8.42 18.53 -16.76
C LYS A 493 -7.72 19.14 -15.55
N GLU A 494 -6.86 18.41 -14.86
CA GLU A 494 -6.14 18.86 -13.66
C GLU A 494 -5.06 19.95 -13.92
N LYS A 495 -5.27 20.86 -14.89
CA LYS A 495 -4.33 21.95 -15.21
C LYS A 495 -4.93 23.35 -15.12
N LYS A 496 -4.24 24.20 -14.36
CA LYS A 496 -4.39 25.68 -14.31
C LYS A 496 -3.46 26.44 -15.28
N SER A 497 -2.76 25.78 -16.20
CA SER A 497 -1.92 26.49 -17.18
C SER A 497 -2.74 26.86 -18.42
N ASN A 498 -3.00 28.16 -18.59
CA ASN A 498 -3.77 28.71 -19.72
C ASN A 498 -3.20 28.33 -21.10
N HIS A 499 -1.88 28.11 -21.21
CA HIS A 499 -1.21 27.77 -22.48
C HIS A 499 -1.61 26.37 -22.99
N MET A 500 -1.69 25.41 -22.07
CA MET A 500 -2.03 24.01 -22.34
C MET A 500 -3.52 23.81 -22.63
N LYS A 501 -4.38 24.66 -22.05
CA LYS A 501 -5.83 24.62 -22.30
C LYS A 501 -6.13 24.84 -23.79
N SER A 502 -5.44 25.78 -24.43
CA SER A 502 -5.61 26.06 -25.86
C SER A 502 -5.20 24.89 -26.77
N GLU A 503 -4.08 24.22 -26.49
CA GLU A 503 -3.67 23.04 -27.25
C GLU A 503 -4.61 21.86 -27.04
N MET A 504 -5.09 21.69 -25.80
CA MET A 504 -5.99 20.60 -25.47
C MET A 504 -7.38 20.78 -26.06
N ASP A 505 -7.92 22.00 -26.05
CA ASP A 505 -9.17 22.35 -26.74
C ASP A 505 -9.02 22.13 -28.25
N LYS A 506 -7.87 22.49 -28.83
CA LYS A 506 -7.54 22.22 -30.24
C LYS A 506 -7.46 20.72 -30.54
N LEU A 507 -6.80 19.93 -29.70
CA LEU A 507 -6.69 18.47 -29.86
C LEU A 507 -8.02 17.75 -29.66
N LEU A 508 -8.84 18.18 -28.69
CA LEU A 508 -10.19 17.66 -28.51
C LEU A 508 -11.08 17.97 -29.71
N GLN A 509 -10.92 19.16 -30.31
CA GLN A 509 -11.58 19.54 -31.55
C GLN A 509 -11.10 18.67 -32.73
N GLU A 510 -9.79 18.50 -32.90
CA GLU A 510 -9.21 17.65 -33.96
C GLU A 510 -9.60 16.17 -33.79
N MET A 511 -9.67 15.66 -32.57
CA MET A 511 -10.17 14.30 -32.28
C MET A 511 -11.65 14.15 -32.59
N SER A 512 -12.47 15.19 -32.36
CA SER A 512 -13.86 15.22 -32.80
C SER A 512 -13.94 15.11 -34.33
N ASP A 513 -13.10 15.86 -35.04
CA ASP A 513 -13.07 15.92 -36.51
C ASP A 513 -12.55 14.62 -37.16
N VAL A 514 -11.48 14.01 -36.62
CA VAL A 514 -10.95 12.72 -37.10
C VAL A 514 -11.97 11.59 -36.91
N ARG A 515 -12.74 11.63 -35.83
CA ARG A 515 -13.80 10.64 -35.56
C ARG A 515 -15.03 10.86 -36.43
N LEU A 516 -15.41 12.12 -36.68
CA LEU A 516 -16.40 12.48 -37.69
C LEU A 516 -16.04 11.94 -39.09
N LYS A 517 -14.76 12.00 -39.47
CA LYS A 517 -14.26 11.46 -40.75
C LYS A 517 -14.27 9.92 -40.82
N ARG A 518 -14.31 9.20 -39.69
CA ARG A 518 -14.38 7.73 -39.65
C ARG A 518 -15.81 7.16 -39.79
N GLY A 519 -16.82 8.00 -39.99
CA GLY A 519 -18.21 7.55 -40.19
C GLY A 519 -18.89 7.04 -38.92
N GLU A 520 -18.34 7.33 -37.73
CA GLU A 520 -18.99 7.06 -36.45
C GLU A 520 -20.07 8.13 -36.19
N ILE A 521 -21.26 7.91 -36.74
CA ILE A 521 -22.39 8.85 -36.76
C ILE A 521 -22.84 9.27 -35.34
N GLN A 522 -23.21 10.55 -35.27
CA GLN A 522 -23.76 11.32 -34.16
C GLN A 522 -25.08 10.75 -33.61
N TYR A 523 -25.20 10.69 -32.28
CA TYR A 523 -26.41 11.13 -31.61
C TYR A 523 -26.08 12.42 -30.88
N ALA A 524 -26.82 13.48 -31.20
CA ALA A 524 -26.81 14.73 -30.47
C ALA A 524 -27.16 14.46 -29.00
N ILE A 525 -26.36 15.00 -28.09
CA ILE A 525 -26.69 15.07 -26.67
C ILE A 525 -27.68 16.24 -26.52
N PRO A 526 -28.91 16.03 -26.06
CA PRO A 526 -29.69 17.12 -25.50
C PRO A 526 -29.03 17.53 -24.18
N GLU A 527 -28.60 18.78 -24.07
CA GLU A 527 -28.37 19.43 -22.78
C GLU A 527 -29.71 19.57 -22.07
N ASP A 528 -30.17 18.49 -21.43
CA ASP A 528 -31.07 18.52 -20.29
C ASP A 528 -31.37 17.09 -19.82
N ARG A 529 -31.37 16.91 -18.49
CA ARG A 529 -31.59 15.67 -17.71
C ARG A 529 -30.33 14.91 -17.29
N LEU A 530 -29.61 15.48 -16.32
CA LEU A 530 -28.91 14.70 -15.30
C LEU A 530 -29.67 14.83 -13.97
N SER A 531 -30.73 14.02 -13.81
CA SER A 531 -31.32 13.70 -12.50
C SER A 531 -32.10 12.38 -12.59
N HIS A 532 -31.78 11.47 -11.66
CA HIS A 532 -32.44 10.20 -11.36
C HIS A 532 -32.26 9.01 -12.33
N ASN A 533 -31.29 8.14 -12.01
CA ASN A 533 -31.55 6.79 -11.48
C ASN A 533 -30.24 6.00 -11.31
N PHE A 534 -29.74 5.93 -10.07
CA PHE A 534 -29.09 4.76 -9.47
C PHE A 534 -29.22 4.90 -7.94
N SER A 535 -30.16 4.15 -7.37
CA SER A 535 -30.25 3.76 -5.95
C SER A 535 -29.70 2.33 -5.86
N HIS A 536 -29.04 1.78 -4.84
CA HIS A 536 -28.64 2.10 -3.45
C HIS A 536 -27.35 1.22 -3.26
N ASP A 537 -26.35 1.50 -2.42
CA ASP A 537 -26.51 1.86 -1.02
C ASP A 537 -25.25 2.49 -0.40
N SER A 538 -25.52 3.54 0.39
CA SER A 538 -24.73 4.09 1.51
C SER A 538 -23.25 4.48 1.27
N ARG A 539 -23.02 5.66 0.67
CA ARG A 539 -22.13 6.74 1.17
C ARG A 539 -21.90 7.81 0.09
N GLU A 540 -22.72 8.87 0.12
CA GLU A 540 -22.30 10.27 -0.08
C GLU A 540 -23.54 11.18 -0.11
N ALA A 541 -23.85 11.78 1.03
CA ALA A 541 -24.71 12.95 1.13
C ALA A 541 -24.34 13.78 2.37
N ILE A 542 -23.06 14.19 2.51
CA ILE A 542 -22.67 15.22 3.49
C ILE A 542 -21.45 15.99 2.97
N ARG A 543 -21.63 16.95 2.05
CA ARG A 543 -20.66 18.03 1.77
C ARG A 543 -21.25 19.41 1.36
N PRO A 544 -22.49 19.82 1.69
CA PRO A 544 -22.84 21.25 1.64
C PRO A 544 -22.42 22.05 2.89
N GLU A 545 -22.25 21.41 4.05
CA GLU A 545 -22.24 22.11 5.36
C GLU A 545 -20.94 22.86 5.73
N LEU A 546 -19.84 22.70 4.99
CA LEU A 546 -18.58 23.41 5.26
C LEU A 546 -18.42 24.72 4.46
N ALA A 547 -19.41 25.09 3.64
CA ALA A 547 -19.35 26.28 2.80
C ALA A 547 -19.44 27.61 3.58
N ASP A 548 -19.96 27.58 4.82
CA ASP A 548 -20.14 28.78 5.67
C ASP A 548 -18.92 29.14 6.54
N ILE A 549 -17.81 28.42 6.44
CA ILE A 549 -16.55 28.82 7.08
C ILE A 549 -15.93 29.92 6.23
N GLY A 550 -15.98 31.17 6.72
CA GLY A 550 -15.44 32.35 6.04
C GLY A 550 -13.99 32.13 5.56
N GLN A 551 -13.74 32.31 4.26
CA GLN A 551 -12.43 32.05 3.64
C GLN A 551 -11.42 33.18 3.83
N HIS A 552 -11.81 34.30 4.45
CA HIS A 552 -10.93 35.44 4.65
C HIS A 552 -10.39 35.45 6.09
N PRO A 553 -9.08 35.22 6.30
CA PRO A 553 -8.49 35.35 7.63
C PRO A 553 -8.58 36.81 8.10
N PRO A 554 -8.74 37.05 9.41
CA PRO A 554 -8.76 38.40 9.95
C PRO A 554 -7.44 39.13 9.66
N THR A 555 -7.52 40.42 9.34
CA THR A 555 -6.32 41.25 9.18
C THR A 555 -5.57 41.39 10.51
N LYS A 556 -4.26 41.64 10.45
CA LYS A 556 -3.44 41.88 11.65
C LYS A 556 -4.03 42.97 12.57
N GLN A 557 -4.64 44.01 11.99
CA GLN A 557 -5.29 45.07 12.76
C GLN A 557 -6.54 44.56 13.49
N GLN A 558 -7.37 43.74 12.83
CA GLN A 558 -8.54 43.12 13.47
C GLN A 558 -8.14 42.20 14.63
N LEU A 559 -7.04 41.45 14.49
CA LEU A 559 -6.48 40.64 15.58
C LEU A 559 -5.99 41.51 16.75
N LEU A 560 -5.33 42.64 16.47
CA LEU A 560 -4.87 43.60 17.48
C LEU A 560 -6.04 44.24 18.22
N ASP A 561 -7.02 44.76 17.49
CA ASP A 561 -8.18 45.44 18.08
C ASP A 561 -9.00 44.51 18.99
N MET A 562 -9.06 43.23 18.63
CA MET A 562 -9.74 42.19 19.42
C MET A 562 -9.03 41.91 20.75
N ILE A 563 -7.69 41.93 20.77
CA ILE A 563 -6.88 41.68 21.97
C ILE A 563 -6.83 42.90 22.87
N GLU A 564 -6.71 44.10 22.29
CA GLU A 564 -6.72 45.34 23.05
C GLU A 564 -8.13 45.70 23.58
N GLY A 565 -9.15 44.92 23.23
CA GLY A 565 -10.55 45.22 23.57
C GLY A 565 -11.03 46.54 22.97
N ARG A 566 -10.43 46.98 21.85
CA ARG A 566 -10.58 48.33 21.28
C ARG A 566 -11.59 48.45 20.14
N GLN A 567 -12.34 47.40 19.81
CA GLN A 567 -13.39 47.47 18.79
C GLN A 567 -14.80 47.65 19.35
N SER A 568 -15.44 48.67 18.77
CA SER A 568 -16.84 49.13 18.70
C SER A 568 -17.68 49.14 19.98
N SER A 569 -18.43 50.24 20.09
CA SER A 569 -19.58 50.47 20.98
C SER A 569 -20.74 49.50 20.72
N ASP A 570 -20.44 48.22 20.48
CA ASP A 570 -21.42 47.19 20.27
C ASP A 570 -22.05 46.88 21.62
N LEU A 571 -23.38 47.02 21.63
CA LEU A 571 -24.25 46.72 22.76
C LEU A 571 -23.80 45.42 23.43
N ASP A 572 -23.74 45.43 24.76
CA ASP A 572 -23.43 44.23 25.53
C ASP A 572 -24.32 43.08 25.00
N PRO A 573 -23.72 41.99 24.49
CA PRO A 573 -24.46 40.92 23.84
C PRO A 573 -25.54 40.42 24.79
N VAL A 574 -26.78 40.44 24.32
CA VAL A 574 -27.94 40.05 25.12
C VAL A 574 -27.76 38.57 25.47
N PRO A 575 -27.54 38.21 26.75
CA PRO A 575 -27.39 36.81 27.11
C PRO A 575 -28.70 36.11 26.77
N ILE A 576 -28.63 34.88 26.24
CA ILE A 576 -29.83 34.08 25.89
C ILE A 576 -30.86 34.00 27.02
N ASN A 577 -30.36 34.07 28.24
CA ASN A 577 -31.12 34.09 29.48
C ASN A 577 -32.05 35.30 29.66
N ALA A 578 -31.75 36.43 29.02
CA ALA A 578 -32.60 37.62 29.03
C ALA A 578 -33.77 37.50 28.03
N CYS A 579 -33.64 36.65 27.01
CA CYS A 579 -34.66 36.44 25.99
C CYS A 579 -35.66 35.32 26.34
N ALA A 580 -35.29 34.43 27.27
CA ALA A 580 -36.18 33.38 27.74
C ALA A 580 -37.19 33.93 28.76
N LYS A 581 -38.47 33.58 28.62
CA LYS A 581 -39.46 33.87 29.67
C LYS A 581 -39.17 32.97 30.87
N THR A 582 -39.19 33.55 32.06
CA THR A 582 -39.02 32.80 33.32
C THR A 582 -40.38 32.52 33.93
N PHE A 583 -40.68 31.24 34.13
CA PHE A 583 -41.87 30.78 34.85
C PHE A 583 -41.41 29.69 35.83
N ASP A 584 -41.78 29.81 37.11
CA ASP A 584 -41.39 28.84 38.15
C ASP A 584 -39.86 28.55 38.19
N ASN A 585 -39.04 29.61 38.13
CA ASN A 585 -37.57 29.55 38.08
C ASN A 585 -36.96 28.75 36.91
N LYS A 586 -37.78 28.33 35.94
CA LYS A 586 -37.35 27.67 34.71
C LYS A 586 -37.49 28.62 33.52
N LYS A 587 -36.53 28.54 32.61
CA LYS A 587 -36.46 29.35 31.39
C LYS A 587 -37.10 28.60 30.24
N TYR A 588 -38.00 29.25 29.54
CA TYR A 588 -38.75 28.69 28.41
C TYR A 588 -38.66 29.59 27.18
N PHE A 589 -38.74 28.96 26.02
CA PHE A 589 -38.88 29.62 24.72
C PHE A 589 -40.26 29.35 24.15
N ILE A 590 -40.95 30.39 23.69
CA ILE A 590 -42.25 30.22 23.02
C ILE A 590 -41.98 29.83 21.58
N LYS A 591 -42.57 28.72 21.14
CA LYS A 591 -42.48 28.26 19.75
C LYS A 591 -42.93 29.35 18.79
N ASP A 592 -42.20 29.49 17.71
CA ASP A 592 -42.41 30.48 16.67
C ASP A 592 -42.15 31.95 17.06
N GLN A 593 -41.80 32.25 18.32
CA GLN A 593 -41.40 33.59 18.74
C GLN A 593 -40.00 33.94 18.19
N ILE A 594 -39.84 35.17 17.71
CA ILE A 594 -38.53 35.71 17.33
C ILE A 594 -37.80 36.15 18.61
N VAL A 595 -36.59 35.63 18.77
CA VAL A 595 -35.68 35.92 19.87
C VAL A 595 -34.64 36.93 19.39
N ASP A 596 -34.34 37.95 20.18
CA ASP A 596 -33.34 38.97 19.82
C ASP A 596 -31.90 38.47 20.10
N ILE A 597 -31.50 37.43 19.38
CA ILE A 597 -30.15 36.87 19.40
C ILE A 597 -29.72 36.69 17.96
N GLN A 598 -28.61 37.27 17.55
CA GLN A 598 -28.08 37.10 16.19
C GLN A 598 -26.76 36.34 16.24
N THR A 599 -26.38 35.72 15.12
CA THR A 599 -25.04 35.13 14.99
C THR A 599 -24.00 36.25 15.06
N ASP A 600 -23.17 36.24 16.10
CA ASP A 600 -22.19 37.26 16.39
C ASP A 600 -20.90 36.66 16.98
N SER A 601 -20.06 37.51 17.58
CA SER A 601 -18.78 37.08 18.16
C SER A 601 -18.90 36.13 19.35
N LEU A 602 -20.04 36.12 20.04
CA LEU A 602 -20.36 35.24 21.15
C LEU A 602 -21.39 34.17 20.79
N HIS A 603 -22.31 34.41 19.87
CA HIS A 603 -23.42 33.51 19.57
C HIS A 603 -23.27 32.85 18.20
N GLU A 604 -23.44 31.52 18.15
CA GLU A 604 -23.53 30.74 16.92
C GLU A 604 -24.88 30.02 16.84
N LEU A 605 -25.72 30.42 15.89
CA LEU A 605 -27.02 29.80 15.65
C LEU A 605 -26.91 28.61 14.70
N ARG A 606 -27.44 27.46 15.10
CA ARG A 606 -27.42 26.23 14.31
C ARG A 606 -28.84 25.73 13.99
N PRO A 607 -29.28 25.84 12.72
CA PRO A 607 -30.66 25.54 12.31
C PRO A 607 -30.91 24.03 12.10
N ASN A 608 -30.19 23.19 12.84
CA ASN A 608 -30.38 21.74 12.81
C ASN A 608 -31.80 21.41 13.32
N LYS A 609 -32.49 20.49 12.64
CA LYS A 609 -33.85 20.04 13.04
C LYS A 609 -33.84 18.78 13.92
N THR A 610 -32.76 18.00 13.86
CA THR A 610 -32.57 16.78 14.66
C THR A 610 -31.13 16.67 15.15
N LEU A 611 -30.92 16.05 16.32
CA LEU A 611 -29.59 15.83 16.90
C LEU A 611 -28.67 15.00 15.99
N SER A 612 -29.23 14.07 15.21
CA SER A 612 -28.47 13.24 14.26
C SER A 612 -27.80 14.03 13.14
N THR A 613 -28.26 15.25 12.84
CA THR A 613 -27.64 16.12 11.82
C THR A 613 -26.51 16.98 12.38
N VAL A 614 -26.27 16.94 13.70
CA VAL A 614 -25.28 17.79 14.34
C VAL A 614 -23.88 17.20 14.16
N SER A 615 -23.03 17.91 13.42
CA SER A 615 -21.65 17.49 13.17
C SER A 615 -20.74 17.80 14.35
N ALA A 616 -20.19 16.75 14.97
CA ALA A 616 -19.16 16.91 16.00
C ALA A 616 -17.89 17.61 15.49
N SER A 617 -17.61 17.59 14.18
CA SER A 617 -16.47 18.35 13.63
C SER A 617 -16.75 19.84 13.65
N LEU A 618 -17.98 20.22 13.29
CA LEU A 618 -18.41 21.61 13.22
C LEU A 618 -18.47 22.24 14.62
N ILE A 619 -19.03 21.53 15.60
CA ILE A 619 -19.00 21.99 17.00
C ILE A 619 -17.54 22.21 17.44
N SER A 620 -16.63 21.25 17.18
CA SER A 620 -15.21 21.42 17.56
C SER A 620 -14.57 22.65 16.94
N THR A 621 -14.89 22.95 15.67
CA THR A 621 -14.40 24.14 14.98
C THR A 621 -14.88 25.42 15.66
N HIS A 622 -16.16 25.51 16.02
CA HIS A 622 -16.68 26.68 16.74
C HIS A 622 -16.13 26.80 18.15
N VAL A 623 -16.04 25.70 18.88
CA VAL A 623 -15.48 25.70 20.22
C VAL A 623 -14.02 26.12 20.20
N CYS A 624 -13.22 25.60 19.27
CA CYS A 624 -11.84 26.05 19.05
C CYS A 624 -11.79 27.56 18.77
N GLY A 625 -12.66 28.05 17.88
CA GLY A 625 -12.81 29.47 17.59
C GLY A 625 -13.18 30.34 18.79
N MET A 626 -14.14 29.89 19.60
CA MET A 626 -14.65 30.60 20.79
C MET A 626 -13.70 30.50 21.99
N LEU A 627 -12.89 29.44 22.11
CA LEU A 627 -11.84 29.39 23.13
C LEU A 627 -10.70 30.34 22.78
N ASN A 628 -10.34 30.42 21.49
CA ASN A 628 -9.27 31.29 21.01
C ASN A 628 -9.67 32.78 20.90
N ASN A 629 -10.96 33.13 20.94
CA ASN A 629 -11.41 34.53 20.96
C ASN A 629 -11.30 35.19 22.34
N ARG A 630 -10.98 34.43 23.40
CA ARG A 630 -10.87 34.84 24.81
C ARG A 630 -12.16 35.36 25.47
N LYS A 631 -13.26 35.47 24.74
CA LYS A 631 -14.57 35.89 25.23
C LYS A 631 -15.50 34.70 25.51
N GLY A 632 -15.17 33.51 24.99
CA GLY A 632 -16.07 32.37 25.03
C GLY A 632 -17.21 32.53 24.03
N GLY A 633 -18.37 31.98 24.37
CA GLY A 633 -19.57 32.10 23.54
C GLY A 633 -20.63 31.05 23.84
N GLU A 634 -21.68 31.01 23.03
CA GLU A 634 -22.78 30.07 23.09
C GLU A 634 -23.07 29.52 21.69
N ILE A 635 -23.11 28.20 21.56
CA ILE A 635 -23.59 27.52 20.35
C ILE A 635 -25.01 27.07 20.63
N ILE A 636 -25.97 27.60 19.86
CA ILE A 636 -27.40 27.47 20.13
C ILE A 636 -28.06 26.65 19.02
N PHE A 637 -28.70 25.54 19.41
CA PHE A 637 -29.47 24.68 18.53
C PHE A 637 -30.97 24.85 18.78
N GLY A 638 -31.77 24.74 17.73
CA GLY A 638 -33.23 24.87 17.79
C GLY A 638 -33.74 26.31 17.56
N LEU A 639 -32.85 27.25 17.26
CA LEU A 639 -33.21 28.54 16.67
C LEU A 639 -33.00 28.50 15.15
N SER A 640 -33.90 29.13 14.40
CA SER A 640 -33.71 29.33 12.96
C SER A 640 -32.66 30.40 12.68
N THR A 641 -32.28 30.58 11.41
CA THR A 641 -31.33 31.63 10.99
C THR A 641 -31.85 33.06 11.19
N ILE A 642 -33.17 33.22 11.35
CA ILE A 642 -33.83 34.48 11.71
C ILE A 642 -34.18 34.53 13.20
N SER A 643 -33.53 33.69 14.01
CA SER A 643 -33.66 33.67 15.47
C SER A 643 -35.06 33.32 15.97
N LYS A 644 -35.83 32.60 15.15
CA LYS A 644 -37.15 32.08 15.51
C LYS A 644 -37.00 30.79 16.31
N ALA A 645 -37.69 30.68 17.45
CA ALA A 645 -37.64 29.49 18.30
C ALA A 645 -38.43 28.33 17.68
N GLU A 646 -37.73 27.41 17.01
CA GLU A 646 -38.33 26.21 16.39
C GLU A 646 -38.24 24.98 17.30
N GLY A 647 -37.20 24.92 18.13
CA GLY A 647 -36.89 23.79 18.98
C GLY A 647 -36.22 22.62 18.23
N LEU A 648 -35.46 21.83 18.97
CA LEU A 648 -34.83 20.60 18.52
C LEU A 648 -35.48 19.42 19.23
N LYS A 649 -35.94 18.42 18.47
CA LYS A 649 -36.49 17.19 19.07
C LYS A 649 -35.35 16.38 19.69
N ALA A 650 -35.44 16.15 21.00
CA ALA A 650 -34.46 15.45 21.80
C ALA A 650 -35.13 14.73 22.97
N SER A 651 -35.21 13.40 22.89
CA SER A 651 -35.63 12.56 24.00
C SER A 651 -34.62 12.60 25.15
N ARG A 652 -34.93 11.95 26.28
CA ARG A 652 -33.96 11.82 27.39
C ARG A 652 -32.66 11.15 26.92
N ASP A 653 -32.76 10.04 26.21
CA ASP A 653 -31.59 9.27 25.75
C ASP A 653 -30.78 10.07 24.74
N ASP A 654 -31.43 10.80 23.82
CA ASP A 654 -30.74 11.64 22.86
C ASP A 654 -29.96 12.78 23.54
N ARG A 655 -30.52 13.37 24.62
CA ARG A 655 -29.84 14.43 25.39
C ARG A 655 -28.61 13.89 26.10
N ASP A 656 -28.72 12.73 26.74
CA ASP A 656 -27.61 12.09 27.44
C ASP A 656 -26.50 11.68 26.44
N GLU A 657 -26.87 11.11 25.29
CA GLU A 657 -25.92 10.77 24.22
C GLU A 657 -25.26 12.01 23.64
N PHE A 658 -26.02 13.07 23.36
CA PHE A 658 -25.47 14.32 22.84
C PHE A 658 -24.46 14.96 23.81
N ARG A 659 -24.77 14.96 25.11
CA ARG A 659 -23.88 15.45 26.15
C ARG A 659 -22.57 14.65 26.19
N LEU A 660 -22.66 13.31 26.22
CA LEU A 660 -21.48 12.44 26.17
C LEU A 660 -20.66 12.64 24.89
N GLY A 661 -21.34 12.87 23.75
CA GLY A 661 -20.72 13.17 22.48
C GLY A 661 -19.91 14.47 22.52
N VAL A 662 -20.46 15.52 23.13
CA VAL A 662 -19.76 16.79 23.33
C VAL A 662 -18.59 16.62 24.31
N ASP A 663 -18.78 15.95 25.44
CA ASP A 663 -17.70 15.71 26.43
C ASP A 663 -16.49 14.96 25.80
N ARG A 664 -16.77 13.89 25.04
CA ARG A 664 -15.73 13.15 24.30
C ARG A 664 -15.06 14.05 23.26
N MET A 665 -15.85 14.82 22.51
CA MET A 665 -15.34 15.73 21.50
C MET A 665 -14.37 16.78 22.09
N MET A 666 -14.71 17.37 23.23
CA MET A 666 -13.86 18.35 23.93
C MET A 666 -12.50 17.75 24.36
N THR A 667 -12.50 16.46 24.69
CA THR A 667 -11.30 15.74 25.14
C THR A 667 -10.47 15.24 23.96
N ASP A 668 -11.11 14.66 22.95
CA ASP A 668 -10.46 13.90 21.89
C ASP A 668 -10.06 14.74 20.69
N LYS A 669 -10.75 15.86 20.43
CA LYS A 669 -10.52 16.68 19.23
C LYS A 669 -9.75 17.96 19.46
N LEU A 670 -9.70 18.49 20.69
CA LEU A 670 -9.00 19.73 21.01
C LEU A 670 -7.66 19.46 21.70
N SER A 671 -6.67 20.30 21.40
CA SER A 671 -5.35 20.33 22.04
C SER A 671 -5.02 21.77 22.45
N PRO A 672 -4.89 22.09 23.75
CA PRO A 672 -5.10 21.18 24.88
C PRO A 672 -6.57 20.71 24.98
N PRO A 673 -6.85 19.59 25.68
CA PRO A 673 -8.22 19.16 25.96
C PRO A 673 -9.02 20.26 26.69
N ALA A 674 -10.26 20.52 26.27
CA ALA A 674 -11.14 21.46 26.97
C ALA A 674 -11.80 20.76 28.17
N LEU A 675 -11.47 21.20 29.38
CA LEU A 675 -12.01 20.65 30.62
C LEU A 675 -13.47 21.08 30.84
N HIS A 676 -14.25 20.29 31.59
CA HIS A 676 -15.64 20.63 31.94
C HIS A 676 -15.81 21.96 32.70
N SER A 677 -14.74 22.55 33.22
CA SER A 677 -14.79 23.90 33.79
C SER A 677 -15.00 24.98 32.73
N LEU A 678 -14.60 24.73 31.48
CA LEU A 678 -14.60 25.66 30.35
C LEU A 678 -15.85 25.60 29.50
N PHE A 679 -16.73 24.62 29.71
CA PHE A 679 -18.00 24.56 29.00
C PHE A 679 -19.12 24.01 29.86
N ASP A 680 -20.36 24.35 29.50
CA ASP A 680 -21.57 23.83 30.11
C ASP A 680 -22.63 23.60 29.03
N MET A 681 -23.63 22.76 29.32
CA MET A 681 -24.71 22.46 28.40
C MET A 681 -26.06 22.63 29.07
N GLU A 682 -26.88 23.54 28.53
CA GLU A 682 -28.22 23.86 29.03
C GLU A 682 -29.28 23.39 28.03
N TYR A 683 -30.40 22.91 28.56
CA TYR A 683 -31.58 22.50 27.77
C TYR A 683 -32.78 23.33 28.22
N HIS A 684 -33.27 24.21 27.37
CA HIS A 684 -34.44 25.04 27.65
C HIS A 684 -35.66 24.48 26.93
N GLN A 685 -36.73 24.23 27.68
CA GLN A 685 -37.96 23.64 27.16
C GLN A 685 -38.69 24.64 26.25
N VAL A 686 -39.15 24.17 25.09
CA VAL A 686 -40.02 24.95 24.20
C VAL A 686 -41.48 24.75 24.60
N VAL A 687 -42.24 25.85 24.65
CA VAL A 687 -43.65 25.90 25.04
C VAL A 687 -44.50 26.49 23.91
N GLU A 688 -45.77 26.10 23.83
CA GLU A 688 -46.78 26.78 23.01
C GLU A 688 -47.52 27.82 23.86
N ASP A 689 -47.73 29.00 23.29
CA ASP A 689 -48.56 30.05 23.90
C ASP A 689 -50.02 29.75 23.56
N ASN A 690 -50.80 29.35 24.56
CA ASN A 690 -52.21 29.09 24.38
C ASN A 690 -53.00 30.36 24.74
N GLU A 691 -53.38 31.12 23.71
CA GLU A 691 -54.10 32.40 23.82
C GLU A 691 -55.35 32.29 24.72
N ASP A 692 -55.97 31.11 24.80
CA ASP A 692 -57.20 30.89 25.56
C ASP A 692 -57.01 30.61 27.06
N SER A 693 -55.79 30.30 27.54
CA SER A 693 -55.61 29.72 28.88
C SER A 693 -54.60 30.39 29.81
N GLU A 694 -53.92 31.46 29.40
CA GLU A 694 -52.78 32.11 30.12
C GLU A 694 -51.68 31.13 30.58
N ARG A 695 -51.76 29.85 30.18
CA ARG A 695 -50.87 28.78 30.59
C ARG A 695 -49.99 28.39 29.41
N LEU A 696 -48.68 28.47 29.62
CA LEU A 696 -47.69 27.96 28.69
C LEU A 696 -47.71 26.43 28.71
N ILE A 697 -47.93 25.82 27.55
CA ILE A 697 -48.00 24.36 27.42
C ILE A 697 -46.65 23.83 26.94
N PRO A 698 -45.88 23.07 27.74
CA PRO A 698 -44.62 22.50 27.29
C PRO A 698 -44.82 21.46 26.19
N ILE A 699 -44.03 21.59 25.11
CA ILE A 699 -44.08 20.65 23.99
C ILE A 699 -43.15 19.47 24.29
N PRO A 700 -43.64 18.24 24.42
CA PRO A 700 -42.81 17.08 24.78
C PRO A 700 -41.59 16.92 23.87
N ASP A 701 -40.44 16.66 24.49
CA ASP A 701 -39.15 16.42 23.84
C ASP A 701 -38.64 17.53 22.91
N LEU A 702 -39.17 18.75 23.00
CA LEU A 702 -38.72 19.88 22.18
C LEU A 702 -37.94 20.91 23.01
N TYR A 703 -36.66 21.07 22.69
CA TYR A 703 -35.74 21.90 23.47
C TYR A 703 -34.90 22.84 22.61
N ILE A 704 -34.54 24.00 23.16
CA ILE A 704 -33.38 24.79 22.72
C ILE A 704 -32.17 24.28 23.50
N ILE A 705 -31.11 23.88 22.79
CA ILE A 705 -29.89 23.35 23.42
C ILE A 705 -28.80 24.39 23.28
N VAL A 706 -28.17 24.74 24.40
CA VAL A 706 -27.13 25.78 24.46
C VAL A 706 -25.85 25.16 24.98
N ILE A 707 -24.78 25.19 24.18
CA ILE A 707 -23.43 24.85 24.62
C ILE A 707 -22.73 26.16 24.97
N ARG A 708 -22.56 26.43 26.26
CA ARG A 708 -21.89 27.64 26.75
C ARG A 708 -20.40 27.36 26.91
N ILE A 709 -19.57 28.17 26.25
CA ILE A 709 -18.12 28.15 26.32
C ILE A 709 -17.67 29.34 27.17
N LYS A 710 -16.94 29.07 28.26
CA LYS A 710 -16.42 30.11 29.14
C LYS A 710 -15.15 30.73 28.54
N PRO A 711 -14.88 32.02 28.82
CA PRO A 711 -13.61 32.65 28.52
C PRO A 711 -12.43 31.80 29.00
N SER A 712 -11.46 31.54 28.12
CA SER A 712 -10.17 30.93 28.46
C SER A 712 -9.05 31.92 28.15
N LYS A 713 -8.11 32.08 29.07
CA LYS A 713 -6.91 32.91 28.93
C LYS A 713 -5.68 32.05 29.15
N GLY A 714 -4.60 32.31 28.42
CA GLY A 714 -3.31 31.62 28.60
C GLY A 714 -3.22 30.28 27.88
N SER A 715 -4.14 29.96 26.97
CA SER A 715 -4.14 28.70 26.23
C SER A 715 -4.71 28.88 24.85
N LEU A 716 -3.93 28.46 23.86
CA LEU A 716 -4.33 28.43 22.47
C LEU A 716 -4.70 27.00 22.06
N TYR A 717 -5.91 26.85 21.52
CA TYR A 717 -6.50 25.56 21.20
C TYR A 717 -6.35 25.26 19.72
N THR A 718 -5.86 24.06 19.40
CA THR A 718 -5.79 23.50 18.05
C THR A 718 -6.61 22.23 17.95
N MET A 719 -7.01 21.87 16.74
CA MET A 719 -7.66 20.60 16.42
C MET A 719 -6.59 19.50 16.36
N LYS A 720 -6.71 18.47 17.20
CA LYS A 720 -5.71 17.37 17.33
C LYS A 720 -5.43 16.64 16.01
N ARG A 721 -6.43 16.50 15.14
CA ARG A 721 -6.34 15.67 13.94
C ARG A 721 -5.44 16.27 12.86
N ASP A 722 -5.52 17.57 12.65
CA ASP A 722 -4.85 18.27 11.54
C ASP A 722 -3.98 19.44 12.02
N ASN A 723 -3.90 19.65 13.33
CA ASN A 723 -3.18 20.74 13.97
C ASN A 723 -3.59 22.13 13.46
N THR A 724 -4.84 22.26 13.01
CA THR A 724 -5.41 23.54 12.59
C THR A 724 -5.95 24.31 13.80
N SER A 725 -5.99 25.63 13.71
CA SER A 725 -6.53 26.49 14.76
C SER A 725 -7.58 27.41 14.16
N TYR A 726 -8.65 27.65 14.88
CA TYR A 726 -9.74 28.52 14.44
C TYR A 726 -9.88 29.70 15.39
N ILE A 727 -10.45 30.80 14.90
CA ILE A 727 -10.82 31.96 15.72
C ILE A 727 -12.21 32.45 15.33
N ARG A 728 -13.02 32.79 16.33
CA ARG A 728 -14.33 33.40 16.14
C ARG A 728 -14.16 34.92 16.02
N PHE A 729 -14.58 35.50 14.91
CA PHE A 729 -14.57 36.95 14.67
C PHE A 729 -15.91 37.40 14.07
N GLY A 730 -16.62 38.27 14.79
CA GLY A 730 -18.00 38.61 14.47
C GLY A 730 -18.84 37.35 14.30
N SER A 731 -19.69 37.31 13.28
CA SER A 731 -20.56 36.17 12.96
C SER A 731 -19.83 34.96 12.33
N THR A 732 -18.51 35.01 12.17
CA THR A 732 -17.76 34.00 11.41
C THR A 732 -16.71 33.29 12.26
N THR A 733 -16.45 32.02 11.95
CA THR A 733 -15.32 31.27 12.51
C THR A 733 -14.31 31.04 11.39
N ALA A 734 -13.13 31.64 11.49
CA ALA A 734 -12.11 31.60 10.47
C ALA A 734 -10.96 30.67 10.85
N LEU A 735 -10.34 30.03 9.86
CA LEU A 735 -9.11 29.27 10.03
C LEU A 735 -7.94 30.24 10.21
N LEU A 736 -7.13 30.04 11.25
CA LEU A 736 -5.91 30.78 11.47
C LEU A 736 -4.76 30.17 10.68
N SER A 737 -4.00 31.03 9.98
CA SER A 737 -2.72 30.60 9.42
C SER A 737 -1.69 30.41 10.53
N MET A 738 -0.62 29.67 10.25
CA MET A 738 0.51 29.54 11.19
C MET A 738 1.13 30.90 11.57
N GLN A 739 1.06 31.90 10.68
CA GLN A 739 1.56 33.24 10.96
C GLN A 739 0.62 33.99 11.91
N ASP A 740 -0.70 33.85 11.73
CA ASP A 740 -1.70 34.45 12.63
C ASP A 740 -1.63 33.82 14.02
N LEU A 741 -1.39 32.51 14.07
CA LEU A 741 -1.17 31.77 15.31
C LEU A 741 0.01 32.33 16.10
N ARG A 742 1.15 32.53 15.43
CA ARG A 742 2.35 33.11 16.04
C ARG A 742 2.09 34.52 16.55
N ASN A 743 1.38 35.33 15.76
CA ASN A 743 1.02 36.69 16.16
C ASN A 743 0.11 36.66 17.39
N LEU A 744 -0.88 35.75 17.46
CA LEU A 744 -1.75 35.59 18.62
C LEU A 744 -0.98 35.21 19.89
N VAL A 745 -0.01 34.29 19.78
CA VAL A 745 0.85 33.90 20.90
C VAL A 745 1.70 35.08 21.37
N ILE A 746 2.33 35.81 20.45
CA ILE A 746 3.13 37.00 20.79
C ILE A 746 2.26 38.02 21.54
N LEU A 747 1.07 38.30 21.02
CA LEU A 747 0.15 39.26 21.63
C LEU A 747 -0.38 38.79 22.99
N GLU A 748 -0.54 37.48 23.20
CA GLU A 748 -0.85 36.91 24.51
C GLU A 748 0.27 37.10 25.52
N GLU A 749 1.52 36.87 25.11
CA GLU A 749 2.67 37.09 25.97
C GLU A 749 2.85 38.57 26.29
N GLU A 750 2.68 39.46 25.31
CA GLU A 750 2.74 40.91 25.50
C GLU A 750 1.68 41.40 26.51
N ASP A 751 0.43 40.93 26.41
CA ASP A 751 -0.64 41.29 27.34
C ASP A 751 -0.36 40.79 28.78
N ARG A 752 0.18 39.57 28.89
CA ARG A 752 0.63 39.02 30.17
C ARG A 752 1.73 39.88 30.80
N TYR A 753 2.75 40.27 30.03
CA TYR A 753 3.82 41.13 30.52
C TYR A 753 3.33 42.53 30.85
N ARG A 754 2.42 43.08 30.05
CA ARG A 754 1.80 44.40 30.30
C ARG A 754 1.07 44.41 31.64
N SER A 755 0.29 43.36 31.92
CA SER A 755 -0.40 43.19 33.20
C SER A 755 0.57 43.11 34.38
N GLN A 756 1.66 42.34 34.24
CA GLN A 756 2.71 42.24 35.27
C GLN A 756 3.42 43.58 35.50
N ILE A 757 3.70 44.34 34.43
CA ILE A 757 4.32 45.67 34.54
C ILE A 757 3.39 46.63 35.28
N ILE A 758 2.07 46.60 35.02
CA ILE A 758 1.09 47.43 35.72
C ILE A 758 1.05 47.06 37.21
N GLU A 759 0.99 45.77 37.53
CA GLU A 759 1.00 45.28 38.90
C GLU A 759 2.29 45.68 39.65
N LEU A 760 3.45 45.53 39.01
CA LEU A 760 4.74 45.93 39.57
C LEU A 760 4.84 47.46 39.76
N ARG A 761 4.27 48.25 38.85
CA ARG A 761 4.18 49.71 39.01
C ARG A 761 3.29 50.10 40.19
N HIS A 762 2.18 49.40 40.41
CA HIS A 762 1.33 49.63 41.56
C HIS A 762 2.07 49.32 42.87
N LYS A 763 2.73 48.16 42.94
CA LYS A 763 3.56 47.78 44.11
C LYS A 763 4.71 48.75 44.37
N LEU A 764 5.31 49.32 43.32
CA LEU A 764 6.36 50.35 43.44
C LEU A 764 5.83 51.71 43.93
N GLN A 765 4.54 52.01 43.74
CA GLN A 765 3.93 53.25 44.23
C GLN A 765 3.46 53.14 45.68
N GLU A 766 3.28 51.91 46.18
CA GLU A 766 2.92 51.62 47.58
C GLU A 766 4.13 51.59 48.54
N HIS A 767 5.35 51.61 47.99
CA HIS A 767 6.62 51.70 48.72
C HIS A 767 7.23 53.09 48.55
#